data_AF-A0A2W2K832-F1
#
_entry.id   AF-A0A2W2K832-F1
#
_cell.length_a   1.000
_cell.length_b   1.000
_cell.length_c   1.000
_cell.angle_alpha   90.00
_cell.angle_beta   90.00
_cell.angle_gamma   90.00
#
_symmetry.space_group_name_H-M   'P 1'
#
loop_
_entity.id
_entity.type
_entity.pdbx_description
1 polymer ?
#
loop_
_entity_poly.entity_id
_entity_poly.type
_entity_poly.pdbx_seq_one_letter_code
_entity_poly.pdbx_strand_id
1 'polypeptide(L)'
;SPFGGKGYAEVRRTRDAAYERRFYLTHLANGITVHNVYMAFGGTSWGWLPAPVVYTSYDYGAALDEGRRPTGKLVPMHQIGHMLQRVPDFAKLDRAADVKVPGLRAYHLRNPDTGAHVYVLRNDGDKEVSSTLRAAGADLPVTVPARDARLMVTDLMLGRRRVRYSTAQPMMFLTAGRQDVAVFCGRQGEMARVVLECAKEPLVTRLSEQAAYVYDRGLVRMTVPLGAGGLIGVRVEDDGNERPLMLLFADEATSVRLWPYDTPSGSLLVHGPALLRTATVRGSTVHLTGDTVAQSGLEVWGPRGIDALTWNGRAVPASVTGSASVRAHAPLPGVPEVRLPALGGWRTRTENPEAGPHFDDSSWQVADRTSSFSTTPVPKGQPVLFADDYGFHYGDVWYRGTFTDAIGVESVSLAYSTGTQGLLMAWLDGHPLGTHRMPVPDRSTARKGTWADTAVFPVDPSLRGSGRHVLSVLVRRMQHDQDGGARDTHKAARGLTAVTFAGGTPKVRWRIQGAAAPDPVRGPLNNGGLYGEREGWHLPGFPDGDWERVSFPRAVRRQGVTWYRTTFRPAVDPGVDASVGLTLEDDPHRAYRAQIFLNGWNLGQYVNGVGPQHTFVLPNGILRTRGTNTLALAVLSELTTLSGPGRV
;
A
#
# COMPACT_ATOMS: atom_id res chain seq x y z
N SER A 1 0.48 3.17 -9.72
CA SER A 1 -0.07 2.52 -10.93
C SER A 1 -1.15 3.44 -11.48
N PRO A 2 -1.21 3.78 -12.77
CA PRO A 2 -2.21 4.72 -13.30
C PRO A 2 -3.59 4.05 -13.46
N PHE A 3 -4.63 4.87 -13.66
CA PHE A 3 -5.94 4.41 -14.14
C PHE A 3 -5.80 3.58 -15.43
N GLY A 4 -6.64 2.55 -15.61
CA GLY A 4 -6.55 1.63 -16.75
C GLY A 4 -5.29 0.74 -16.79
N GLY A 5 -4.42 0.81 -15.77
CA GLY A 5 -3.21 -0.02 -15.66
C GLY A 5 -3.48 -1.44 -15.15
N LYS A 6 -2.42 -2.21 -14.89
CA LYS A 6 -2.51 -3.59 -14.34
C LYS A 6 -2.64 -3.67 -12.81
N GLY A 7 -2.88 -2.54 -12.13
CA GLY A 7 -2.98 -2.49 -10.67
C GLY A 7 -1.65 -2.64 -9.93
N TYR A 8 -1.68 -2.66 -8.59
CA TYR A 8 -0.47 -2.85 -7.76
C TYR A 8 -0.06 -4.31 -7.58
N ALA A 9 -0.95 -5.28 -7.85
CA ALA A 9 -0.60 -6.69 -7.89
C ALA A 9 0.49 -6.96 -8.95
N GLU A 10 0.41 -6.35 -10.13
CA GLU A 10 1.45 -6.45 -11.15
C GLU A 10 2.76 -5.75 -10.75
N VAL A 11 2.68 -4.61 -10.04
CA VAL A 11 3.87 -3.94 -9.50
C VAL A 11 4.59 -4.87 -8.53
N ARG A 12 3.84 -5.53 -7.65
CA ARG A 12 4.36 -6.50 -6.69
C ARG A 12 4.98 -7.73 -7.38
N ARG A 13 4.36 -8.22 -8.46
CA ARG A 13 4.88 -9.33 -9.28
C ARG A 13 6.18 -9.00 -9.99
N THR A 14 6.34 -7.76 -10.46
CA THR A 14 7.52 -7.34 -11.26
C THR A 14 8.69 -6.84 -10.42
N ARG A 15 8.41 -6.34 -9.21
CA ARG A 15 9.42 -5.93 -8.23
C ARG A 15 9.36 -6.84 -7.00
N ASP A 16 9.46 -8.15 -7.17
CA ASP A 16 9.30 -9.14 -6.11
C ASP A 16 10.44 -9.16 -5.05
N ALA A 17 10.46 -10.18 -4.20
CA ALA A 17 11.51 -10.35 -3.19
C ALA A 17 12.94 -10.44 -3.79
N ALA A 18 13.10 -11.05 -4.97
CA ALA A 18 14.39 -11.14 -5.64
C ALA A 18 14.86 -9.76 -6.14
N TYR A 19 13.92 -8.93 -6.64
CA TYR A 19 14.20 -7.54 -6.95
C TYR A 19 14.71 -6.77 -5.73
N GLU A 20 13.99 -6.85 -4.60
CA GLU A 20 14.37 -6.12 -3.37
C GLU A 20 15.74 -6.60 -2.86
N ARG A 21 15.97 -7.92 -2.78
CA ARG A 21 17.26 -8.50 -2.37
C ARG A 21 18.40 -8.02 -3.25
N ARG A 22 18.24 -8.09 -4.57
CA ARG A 22 19.24 -7.60 -5.51
C ARG A 22 19.54 -6.12 -5.30
N PHE A 23 18.50 -5.31 -5.14
CA PHE A 23 18.62 -3.86 -5.01
C PHE A 23 19.33 -3.49 -3.70
N TYR A 24 18.89 -4.04 -2.57
CA TYR A 24 19.42 -3.71 -1.24
C TYR A 24 20.83 -4.23 -1.02
N LEU A 25 21.14 -5.45 -1.45
CA LEU A 25 22.51 -5.96 -1.36
C LEU A 25 23.46 -5.19 -2.29
N THR A 26 22.99 -4.74 -3.45
CA THR A 26 23.79 -3.87 -4.33
C THR A 26 24.02 -2.50 -3.66
N HIS A 27 23.03 -1.92 -2.97
CA HIS A 27 23.20 -0.67 -2.24
C HIS A 27 24.24 -0.79 -1.13
N LEU A 28 24.16 -1.86 -0.34
CA LEU A 28 25.18 -2.21 0.66
C LEU A 28 26.57 -2.30 0.01
N ALA A 29 26.68 -3.02 -1.11
CA ALA A 29 27.93 -3.20 -1.84
C ALA A 29 28.51 -1.92 -2.46
N ASN A 30 27.71 -0.86 -2.62
CA ASN A 30 28.19 0.44 -3.09
C ASN A 30 28.39 1.44 -1.95
N GLY A 31 28.36 0.99 -0.69
CA GLY A 31 28.67 1.84 0.47
C GLY A 31 27.54 2.77 0.88
N ILE A 32 26.28 2.46 0.55
CA ILE A 32 25.13 3.24 1.03
C ILE A 32 24.91 2.95 2.52
N THR A 33 25.14 3.95 3.37
CA THR A 33 25.04 3.85 4.84
C THR A 33 23.73 4.40 5.40
N VAL A 34 22.97 5.16 4.61
CA VAL A 34 21.63 5.63 4.94
C VAL A 34 20.66 5.13 3.88
N HIS A 35 19.71 4.31 4.28
CA HIS A 35 18.81 3.64 3.35
C HIS A 35 17.35 3.75 3.81
N ASN A 36 16.52 4.36 2.95
CA ASN A 36 15.08 4.46 3.15
C ASN A 36 14.34 3.76 2.02
N VAL A 37 13.34 2.94 2.35
CA VAL A 37 12.53 2.22 1.38
C VAL A 37 11.23 2.99 1.10
N TYR A 38 11.15 3.58 -0.09
CA TYR A 38 9.94 4.24 -0.58
C TYR A 38 9.19 3.31 -1.56
N MET A 39 8.04 2.73 -1.23
CA MET A 39 7.32 2.70 0.05
C MET A 39 7.48 1.35 0.75
N ALA A 40 7.65 1.35 2.07
CA ALA A 40 7.51 0.16 2.91
C ALA A 40 6.03 -0.19 3.17
N PHE A 41 5.19 0.83 3.36
CA PHE A 41 3.73 0.79 3.40
C PHE A 41 3.22 2.07 2.74
N GLY A 42 2.35 1.96 1.74
CA GLY A 42 1.83 3.15 1.04
C GLY A 42 0.47 3.63 1.57
N GLY A 43 -0.46 2.73 1.88
CA GLY A 43 -1.79 3.07 2.39
C GLY A 43 -2.79 3.45 1.30
N THR A 44 -3.70 4.39 1.62
CA THR A 44 -4.82 4.77 0.76
C THR A 44 -4.83 6.29 0.54
N SER A 45 -4.99 6.72 -0.71
CA SER A 45 -5.24 8.11 -1.06
C SER A 45 -6.73 8.42 -0.94
N TRP A 46 -7.23 8.47 0.30
CA TRP A 46 -8.63 8.72 0.62
C TRP A 46 -9.04 10.16 0.30
N GLY A 47 -10.35 10.41 0.28
CA GLY A 47 -10.90 11.71 -0.08
C GLY A 47 -10.46 12.15 -1.47
N TRP A 48 -10.28 13.45 -1.61
CA TRP A 48 -9.69 14.07 -2.76
C TRP A 48 -8.16 14.30 -2.59
N LEU A 49 -7.45 13.44 -1.87
CA LEU A 49 -5.99 13.53 -1.69
C LEU A 49 -5.11 13.25 -2.94
N PRO A 50 -5.39 12.24 -3.80
CA PRO A 50 -4.39 11.79 -4.78
C PRO A 50 -4.15 12.80 -5.89
N ALA A 51 -2.90 12.96 -6.33
CA ALA A 51 -2.61 13.62 -7.61
C ALA A 51 -3.21 12.82 -8.79
N PRO A 52 -3.52 13.44 -9.94
CA PRO A 52 -4.19 12.79 -11.08
C PRO A 52 -3.47 11.59 -11.72
N VAL A 53 -2.23 11.31 -11.32
CA VAL A 53 -1.39 10.23 -11.86
C VAL A 53 -1.59 8.88 -11.16
N VAL A 54 -2.33 8.86 -10.05
CA VAL A 54 -2.70 7.66 -9.29
C VAL A 54 -4.21 7.61 -9.03
N TYR A 55 -4.72 6.40 -8.84
CA TYR A 55 -6.08 6.19 -8.35
C TYR A 55 -6.09 6.10 -6.81
N THR A 56 -7.23 5.76 -6.22
CA THR A 56 -7.45 5.74 -4.77
C THR A 56 -6.43 4.90 -3.99
N SER A 57 -6.18 3.65 -4.40
CA SER A 57 -5.18 2.83 -3.72
C SER A 57 -3.79 3.43 -3.82
N TYR A 58 -3.06 3.39 -2.71
CA TYR A 58 -1.62 3.65 -2.68
C TYR A 58 -0.87 2.44 -2.13
N ASP A 59 -1.35 1.20 -2.38
CA ASP A 59 -0.68 -0.05 -1.99
C ASP A 59 0.80 -0.09 -2.41
N TYR A 60 1.11 0.56 -3.54
CA TYR A 60 2.44 0.73 -4.09
C TYR A 60 3.14 -0.58 -4.51
N GLY A 61 2.50 -1.73 -4.31
CA GLY A 61 3.19 -3.03 -4.35
C GLY A 61 4.27 -3.10 -3.28
N ALA A 62 4.02 -2.51 -2.10
CA ALA A 62 4.98 -2.40 -1.01
C ALA A 62 5.17 -3.73 -0.23
N ALA A 63 6.06 -3.72 0.75
CA ALA A 63 6.30 -4.87 1.63
C ALA A 63 5.16 -5.12 2.63
N LEU A 64 4.45 -4.07 3.00
CA LEU A 64 3.15 -4.13 3.64
C LEU A 64 2.10 -3.67 2.63
N ASP A 65 1.11 -4.51 2.36
CA ASP A 65 0.03 -4.17 1.44
C ASP A 65 -0.91 -3.10 2.05
N GLU A 66 -1.82 -2.54 1.24
CA GLU A 66 -2.79 -1.54 1.71
C GLU A 66 -3.68 -2.05 2.86
N GLY A 67 -3.90 -3.36 2.92
CA GLY A 67 -4.55 -4.05 4.04
C GLY A 67 -3.64 -4.29 5.24
N ARG A 68 -2.44 -3.71 5.29
CA ARG A 68 -1.42 -3.84 6.35
C ARG A 68 -0.84 -5.25 6.50
N ARG A 69 -1.01 -6.13 5.50
CA ARG A 69 -0.49 -7.50 5.55
C ARG A 69 0.92 -7.57 4.97
N PRO A 70 1.83 -8.39 5.55
CA PRO A 70 3.14 -8.61 4.98
C PRO A 70 3.05 -9.30 3.61
N THR A 71 3.90 -8.88 2.68
CA THR A 71 4.07 -9.50 1.37
C THR A 71 5.41 -10.22 1.29
N GLY A 72 5.64 -11.01 0.23
CA GLY A 72 6.92 -11.70 0.02
C GLY A 72 8.14 -10.78 0.00
N LYS A 73 7.96 -9.48 -0.33
CA LYS A 73 9.02 -8.47 -0.29
C LYS A 73 9.56 -8.20 1.12
N LEU A 74 8.79 -8.51 2.15
CA LEU A 74 9.24 -8.32 3.52
C LEU A 74 10.39 -9.28 3.89
N VAL A 75 10.49 -10.44 3.23
CA VAL A 75 11.54 -11.44 3.50
C VAL A 75 12.95 -10.83 3.43
N PRO A 76 13.42 -10.27 2.30
CA PRO A 76 14.75 -9.68 2.24
C PRO A 76 14.89 -8.45 3.14
N MET A 77 13.82 -7.67 3.36
CA MET A 77 13.87 -6.53 4.28
C MET A 77 14.13 -6.98 5.72
N HIS A 78 13.44 -8.03 6.16
CA HIS A 78 13.58 -8.63 7.49
C HIS A 78 14.97 -9.21 7.68
N GLN A 79 15.45 -9.98 6.71
CA GLN A 79 16.76 -10.62 6.74
C GLN A 79 17.90 -9.60 6.72
N ILE A 80 17.88 -8.65 5.78
CA ILE A 80 18.95 -7.65 5.62
C ILE A 80 18.88 -6.61 6.74
N GLY A 81 17.69 -6.18 7.13
CA GLY A 81 17.51 -5.23 8.24
C GLY A 81 18.10 -5.76 9.54
N HIS A 82 17.79 -7.01 9.90
CA HIS A 82 18.41 -7.64 11.06
C HIS A 82 19.91 -7.88 10.89
N MET A 83 20.38 -8.25 9.69
CA MET A 83 21.81 -8.44 9.43
C MET A 83 22.59 -7.16 9.70
N LEU A 84 22.15 -6.04 9.15
CA LEU A 84 22.79 -4.74 9.33
C LEU A 84 22.73 -4.27 10.79
N GLN A 85 21.66 -4.58 11.52
CA GLN A 85 21.50 -4.18 12.92
C GLN A 85 22.27 -5.08 13.90
N ARG A 86 22.40 -6.38 13.60
CA ARG A 86 22.79 -7.42 14.58
C ARG A 86 24.05 -8.17 14.24
N VAL A 87 24.69 -7.93 13.10
CA VAL A 87 25.97 -8.54 12.75
C VAL A 87 27.04 -7.46 12.76
N PRO A 88 27.84 -7.32 13.83
CA PRO A 88 28.73 -6.17 14.04
C PRO A 88 29.71 -5.90 12.88
N ASP A 89 30.17 -6.94 12.20
CA ASP A 89 31.08 -6.81 11.04
C ASP A 89 30.49 -5.97 9.90
N PHE A 90 29.16 -5.88 9.80
CA PHE A 90 28.46 -5.09 8.77
C PHE A 90 28.39 -3.59 9.10
N ALA A 91 28.76 -3.18 10.32
CA ALA A 91 28.77 -1.77 10.71
C ALA A 91 29.87 -0.96 9.99
N LYS A 92 30.92 -1.62 9.50
CA LYS A 92 32.03 -1.00 8.79
C LYS A 92 32.51 -1.90 7.65
N LEU A 93 32.16 -1.54 6.43
CA LEU A 93 32.53 -2.30 5.23
C LEU A 93 33.14 -1.36 4.19
N ASP A 94 34.38 -1.63 3.83
CA ASP A 94 35.09 -0.95 2.76
C ASP A 94 35.13 -1.83 1.52
N ARG A 95 35.27 -1.23 0.34
CA ARG A 95 35.50 -1.98 -0.89
C ARG A 95 36.83 -2.72 -0.82
N ALA A 96 36.80 -4.02 -1.10
CA ALA A 96 37.99 -4.86 -1.21
C ALA A 96 38.35 -5.11 -2.69
N ALA A 97 39.46 -5.81 -2.92
CA ALA A 97 39.92 -6.16 -4.27
C ALA A 97 38.87 -6.95 -5.05
N ASP A 98 38.68 -6.64 -6.32
CA ASP A 98 37.65 -7.29 -7.14
C ASP A 98 37.87 -8.82 -7.24
N VAL A 99 36.77 -9.57 -7.16
CA VAL A 99 36.76 -11.02 -7.37
C VAL A 99 35.96 -11.37 -8.61
N LYS A 100 36.33 -12.46 -9.29
CA LYS A 100 35.63 -12.94 -10.49
C LYS A 100 34.88 -14.22 -10.15
N VAL A 101 33.58 -14.24 -10.48
CA VAL A 101 32.73 -15.42 -10.37
C VAL A 101 32.04 -15.62 -11.72
N PRO A 102 32.35 -16.69 -12.48
CA PRO A 102 31.78 -16.91 -13.80
C PRO A 102 30.25 -16.81 -13.81
N GLY A 103 29.70 -16.04 -14.76
CA GLY A 103 28.26 -15.85 -14.93
C GLY A 103 27.58 -14.91 -13.93
N LEU A 104 28.31 -14.38 -12.94
CA LEU A 104 27.76 -13.51 -11.89
C LEU A 104 28.52 -12.19 -11.83
N ARG A 105 27.80 -11.10 -11.49
CA ARG A 105 28.43 -9.87 -11.06
C ARG A 105 28.77 -10.01 -9.58
N ALA A 106 30.05 -9.85 -9.23
CA ALA A 106 30.52 -9.97 -7.86
C ALA A 106 30.96 -8.60 -7.32
N TYR A 107 30.56 -8.31 -6.09
CA TYR A 107 31.08 -7.22 -5.28
C TYR A 107 31.76 -7.82 -4.06
N HIS A 108 32.90 -7.26 -3.67
CA HIS A 108 33.69 -7.73 -2.55
C HIS A 108 33.97 -6.57 -1.60
N LEU A 109 33.56 -6.75 -0.35
CA LEU A 109 33.76 -5.82 0.73
C LEU A 109 34.58 -6.49 1.84
N ARG A 110 35.21 -5.68 2.68
CA ARG A 110 35.94 -6.13 3.85
C ARG A 110 35.68 -5.19 5.01
N ASN A 111 35.54 -5.74 6.21
CA ASN A 111 35.68 -4.97 7.44
C ASN A 111 37.18 -4.82 7.75
N PRO A 112 37.73 -3.59 7.72
CA PRO A 112 39.16 -3.38 7.92
C PRO A 112 39.63 -3.68 9.35
N ASP A 113 38.72 -3.62 10.33
CA ASP A 113 39.06 -3.76 11.75
C ASP A 113 39.09 -5.24 12.17
N THR A 114 38.18 -6.06 11.64
CA THR A 114 38.06 -7.48 12.00
C THR A 114 38.66 -8.42 10.97
N GLY A 115 38.82 -7.95 9.73
CA GLY A 115 39.24 -8.77 8.60
C GLY A 115 38.13 -9.61 7.99
N ALA A 116 36.87 -9.46 8.41
CA ALA A 116 35.74 -10.16 7.79
C ALA A 116 35.55 -9.72 6.33
N HIS A 117 35.19 -10.66 5.46
CA HIS A 117 34.91 -10.40 4.05
C HIS A 117 33.45 -10.70 3.70
N VAL A 118 32.87 -9.83 2.87
CA VAL A 118 31.48 -9.94 2.41
C VAL A 118 31.46 -9.96 0.89
N TYR A 119 30.75 -10.92 0.32
CA TYR A 119 30.61 -11.12 -1.12
C TYR A 119 29.14 -10.98 -1.51
N VAL A 120 28.82 -9.99 -2.33
CA VAL A 120 27.48 -9.86 -2.94
C VAL A 120 27.57 -10.36 -4.38
N LEU A 121 26.84 -11.44 -4.67
CA LEU A 121 26.87 -12.14 -5.95
C LEU A 121 25.51 -11.98 -6.62
N ARG A 122 25.49 -11.32 -7.78
CA ARG A 122 24.27 -10.88 -8.46
C ARG A 122 24.15 -11.52 -9.84
N ASN A 123 22.97 -12.08 -10.12
CA ASN A 123 22.60 -12.58 -11.42
C ASN A 123 21.62 -11.61 -12.10
N ASP A 124 22.08 -10.94 -13.16
CA ASP A 124 21.25 -10.04 -13.97
C ASP A 124 20.56 -10.77 -15.15
N GLY A 125 20.90 -12.04 -15.38
CA GLY A 125 20.36 -12.89 -16.44
C GLY A 125 18.97 -13.44 -16.14
N ASP A 126 18.42 -14.14 -17.14
CA ASP A 126 17.09 -14.76 -17.13
C ASP A 126 17.10 -16.25 -16.76
N LYS A 127 18.29 -16.83 -16.56
CA LYS A 127 18.50 -18.21 -16.13
C LYS A 127 19.29 -18.27 -14.83
N GLU A 128 19.10 -19.34 -14.07
CA GLU A 128 19.92 -19.64 -12.90
C GLU A 128 21.39 -19.83 -13.30
N VAL A 129 22.31 -19.38 -12.44
CA VAL A 129 23.74 -19.57 -12.59
C VAL A 129 24.27 -20.34 -11.39
N SER A 130 24.91 -21.48 -11.65
CA SER A 130 25.71 -22.22 -10.68
C SER A 130 27.19 -22.03 -11.00
N SER A 131 27.98 -21.64 -9.99
CA SER A 131 29.37 -21.23 -10.14
C SER A 131 30.14 -21.50 -8.84
N THR A 132 31.40 -21.07 -8.81
CA THR A 132 32.29 -21.22 -7.66
C THR A 132 32.95 -19.89 -7.31
N LEU A 133 32.87 -19.49 -6.05
CA LEU A 133 33.64 -18.39 -5.49
C LEU A 133 34.90 -18.94 -4.82
N ARG A 134 36.08 -18.48 -5.26
CA ARG A 134 37.36 -18.77 -4.60
C ARG A 134 37.59 -17.78 -3.47
N ALA A 135 37.48 -18.22 -2.22
CA ALA A 135 37.68 -17.38 -1.04
C ALA A 135 38.15 -18.21 0.16
N ALA A 136 38.88 -17.59 1.10
CA ALA A 136 39.39 -18.22 2.33
C ALA A 136 40.16 -19.55 2.11
N GLY A 137 40.83 -19.69 0.96
CA GLY A 137 41.55 -20.92 0.56
C GLY A 137 40.64 -22.10 0.18
N ALA A 138 39.38 -21.84 -0.16
CA ALA A 138 38.41 -22.86 -0.54
C ALA A 138 37.62 -22.47 -1.81
N ASP A 139 37.12 -23.50 -2.50
CA ASP A 139 36.16 -23.38 -3.60
C ASP A 139 34.73 -23.45 -3.03
N LEU A 140 34.08 -22.29 -2.90
CA LEU A 140 32.75 -22.18 -2.32
C LEU A 140 31.68 -22.26 -3.42
N PRO A 141 30.79 -23.27 -3.41
CA PRO A 141 29.73 -23.36 -4.42
C PRO A 141 28.72 -22.24 -4.20
N VAL A 142 28.26 -21.67 -5.31
CA VAL A 142 27.21 -20.66 -5.31
C VAL A 142 26.23 -20.94 -6.44
N THR A 143 24.94 -20.92 -6.10
CA THR A 143 23.84 -20.90 -7.06
C THR A 143 23.02 -19.64 -6.82
N VAL A 144 22.84 -18.84 -7.89
CA VAL A 144 22.04 -17.62 -7.87
C VAL A 144 20.97 -17.70 -8.96
N PRO A 145 19.68 -17.73 -8.58
CA PRO A 145 18.58 -17.76 -9.54
C PRO A 145 18.56 -16.56 -10.48
N ALA A 146 17.82 -16.69 -11.58
CA ALA A 146 17.60 -15.59 -12.52
C ALA A 146 17.12 -14.33 -11.79
N ARG A 147 17.70 -13.18 -12.15
CA ARG A 147 17.29 -11.87 -11.63
C ARG A 147 17.32 -11.77 -10.09
N ASP A 148 18.27 -12.42 -9.44
CA ASP A 148 18.42 -12.46 -7.99
C ASP A 148 19.84 -12.07 -7.53
N ALA A 149 20.05 -11.98 -6.22
CA ALA A 149 21.36 -11.83 -5.61
C ALA A 149 21.49 -12.66 -4.34
N ARG A 150 22.73 -12.93 -3.95
CA ARG A 150 23.09 -13.68 -2.75
C ARG A 150 24.24 -12.99 -2.02
N LEU A 151 24.26 -13.16 -0.71
CA LEU A 151 25.35 -12.72 0.14
C LEU A 151 26.07 -13.93 0.76
N MET A 152 27.40 -13.93 0.69
CA MET A 152 28.27 -14.91 1.33
C MET A 152 29.33 -14.19 2.15
N VAL A 153 29.89 -14.86 3.15
CA VAL A 153 30.90 -14.28 4.05
C VAL A 153 32.07 -15.21 4.27
N THR A 154 33.25 -14.64 4.49
CA THR A 154 34.41 -15.34 5.06
C THR A 154 34.96 -14.56 6.23
N ASP A 155 35.63 -15.27 7.13
CA ASP A 155 36.32 -14.69 8.28
C ASP A 155 35.42 -13.82 9.18
N LEU A 156 34.12 -14.14 9.23
CA LEU A 156 33.12 -13.41 10.02
C LEU A 156 33.30 -13.73 11.51
N MET A 157 33.28 -12.71 12.36
CA MET A 157 33.36 -12.88 13.80
C MET A 157 31.96 -13.01 14.42
N LEU A 158 31.75 -14.09 15.17
CA LEU A 158 30.56 -14.32 15.99
C LEU A 158 30.98 -14.36 17.46
N GLY A 159 31.07 -13.18 18.07
CA GLY A 159 31.65 -13.01 19.40
C GLY A 159 33.13 -13.40 19.37
N ARG A 160 33.50 -14.45 20.11
CA ARG A 160 34.89 -14.94 20.16
C ARG A 160 35.22 -16.02 19.12
N ARG A 161 34.25 -16.44 18.32
CA ARG A 161 34.42 -17.49 17.31
C ARG A 161 34.54 -16.89 15.93
N ARG A 162 35.39 -17.49 15.10
CA ARG A 162 35.52 -17.13 13.69
C ARG A 162 34.78 -18.15 12.82
N VAL A 163 33.89 -17.65 11.97
CA VAL A 163 33.31 -18.41 10.87
C VAL A 163 34.25 -18.23 9.68
N ARG A 164 35.02 -19.27 9.37
CA ARG A 164 35.97 -19.26 8.24
C ARG A 164 35.24 -18.96 6.94
N TYR A 165 34.10 -19.58 6.71
CA TYR A 165 33.17 -19.18 5.65
C TYR A 165 31.75 -19.65 5.91
N SER A 166 30.79 -18.96 5.28
CA SER A 166 29.40 -19.39 5.16
C SER A 166 28.90 -19.16 3.75
N THR A 167 28.30 -20.20 3.15
CA THR A 167 27.53 -20.06 1.90
C THR A 167 26.14 -19.51 2.16
N ALA A 168 25.58 -19.70 3.36
CA ALA A 168 24.32 -19.08 3.78
C ALA A 168 24.54 -17.64 4.24
N GLN A 169 23.53 -16.80 4.07
CA GLN A 169 23.58 -15.41 4.48
C GLN A 169 23.49 -15.33 6.02
N PRO A 170 24.42 -14.66 6.72
CA PRO A 170 24.23 -14.32 8.12
C PRO A 170 23.04 -13.35 8.26
N MET A 171 22.17 -13.60 9.23
CA MET A 171 20.97 -12.79 9.47
C MET A 171 21.04 -12.01 10.78
N MET A 172 21.55 -12.61 11.86
CA MET A 172 21.72 -11.92 13.14
C MET A 172 22.67 -12.67 14.05
N PHE A 173 23.29 -11.94 14.98
CA PHE A 173 24.04 -12.45 16.10
C PHE A 173 23.62 -11.72 17.37
N LEU A 174 23.39 -12.46 18.46
CA LEU A 174 23.11 -11.87 19.78
C LEU A 174 23.53 -12.82 20.90
N THR A 175 23.73 -12.29 22.11
CA THR A 175 23.87 -13.10 23.32
C THR A 175 22.51 -13.21 24.01
N ALA A 176 22.03 -14.44 24.19
CA ALA A 176 20.87 -14.78 25.01
C ALA A 176 21.33 -15.48 26.30
N GLY A 177 21.34 -14.75 27.42
CA GLY A 177 21.76 -15.29 28.71
C GLY A 177 23.25 -15.68 28.71
N ARG A 178 23.54 -16.98 28.80
CA ARG A 178 24.93 -17.52 28.80
C ARG A 178 25.36 -18.10 27.46
N GLN A 179 24.57 -17.91 26.41
CA GLN A 179 24.78 -18.50 25.10
C GLN A 179 24.76 -17.42 24.03
N ASP A 180 25.65 -17.56 23.06
CA ASP A 180 25.59 -16.76 21.84
C ASP A 180 24.68 -17.49 20.84
N VAL A 181 23.89 -16.73 20.09
CA VAL A 181 22.94 -17.23 19.09
C VAL A 181 23.23 -16.53 17.77
N ALA A 182 23.49 -17.33 16.73
CA ALA A 182 23.73 -16.87 15.37
C ALA A 182 22.72 -17.52 14.42
N VAL A 183 22.13 -16.71 13.55
CA VAL A 183 21.16 -17.18 12.56
C VAL A 183 21.76 -17.03 11.16
N PHE A 184 21.69 -18.11 10.38
CA PHE A 184 22.00 -18.13 8.97
C PHE A 184 20.74 -18.45 8.17
N CYS A 185 20.51 -17.72 7.08
CA CYS A 185 19.35 -17.90 6.23
C CYS A 185 19.71 -18.07 4.75
N GLY A 186 18.76 -18.62 4.00
CA GLY A 186 18.89 -18.83 2.57
C GLY A 186 17.58 -19.33 1.98
N ARG A 187 17.62 -19.81 0.75
CA ARG A 187 16.42 -20.28 0.05
C ARG A 187 16.05 -21.68 0.50
N GLN A 188 14.76 -22.01 0.42
CA GLN A 188 14.30 -23.38 0.65
C GLN A 188 14.98 -24.35 -0.33
N GLY A 189 15.46 -25.49 0.20
CA GLY A 189 16.16 -26.52 -0.57
C GLY A 189 17.65 -26.24 -0.80
N GLU A 190 18.14 -25.08 -0.41
CA GLU A 190 19.56 -24.74 -0.51
C GLU A 190 20.38 -25.51 0.53
N MET A 191 21.57 -25.99 0.12
CA MET A 191 22.49 -26.65 1.04
C MET A 191 23.48 -25.64 1.62
N ALA A 192 23.20 -25.16 2.84
CA ALA A 192 24.08 -24.27 3.57
C ALA A 192 25.35 -25.00 4.00
N ARG A 193 26.51 -24.37 3.78
CA ARG A 193 27.81 -24.82 4.29
C ARG A 193 28.39 -23.74 5.18
N VAL A 194 28.59 -24.08 6.46
CA VAL A 194 29.18 -23.16 7.46
C VAL A 194 30.35 -23.84 8.13
N VAL A 195 31.49 -23.16 8.15
CA VAL A 195 32.71 -23.68 8.76
C VAL A 195 33.13 -22.77 9.91
N LEU A 196 33.18 -23.36 11.10
CA LEU A 196 33.57 -22.69 12.33
C LEU A 196 35.00 -23.11 12.70
N GLU A 197 35.81 -22.14 13.14
CA GLU A 197 37.11 -22.42 13.74
C GLU A 197 36.95 -22.70 15.24
N CYS A 198 37.61 -23.75 15.71
CA CYS A 198 37.57 -24.21 17.10
C CYS A 198 38.99 -24.42 17.61
N ALA A 199 39.29 -23.97 18.83
CA ALA A 199 40.63 -24.09 19.40
C ALA A 199 40.96 -25.54 19.79
N LYS A 200 39.94 -26.35 20.06
CA LYS A 200 40.01 -27.78 20.30
C LYS A 200 38.74 -28.46 19.78
N GLU A 201 38.72 -29.79 19.83
CA GLU A 201 37.55 -30.58 19.43
C GLU A 201 36.33 -30.22 20.29
N PRO A 202 35.22 -29.77 19.68
CA PRO A 202 34.06 -29.32 20.43
C PRO A 202 33.01 -30.41 20.62
N LEU A 203 32.18 -30.25 21.64
CA LEU A 203 30.92 -30.96 21.76
C LEU A 203 29.88 -30.33 20.83
N VAL A 204 29.46 -31.06 19.79
CA VAL A 204 28.44 -30.61 18.84
C VAL A 204 27.14 -31.38 19.05
N THR A 205 26.12 -30.67 19.52
CA THR A 205 24.77 -31.21 19.70
C THR A 205 23.87 -30.77 18.55
N ARG A 206 23.34 -31.75 17.80
CA ARG A 206 22.33 -31.49 16.76
C ARG A 206 20.94 -31.49 17.40
N LEU A 207 20.20 -30.39 17.25
CA LEU A 207 18.80 -30.28 17.70
C LEU A 207 17.81 -30.76 16.62
N SER A 208 18.33 -31.12 15.45
CA SER A 208 17.59 -31.59 14.29
C SER A 208 18.48 -32.59 13.53
N GLU A 209 17.88 -33.68 13.07
CA GLU A 209 18.60 -34.75 12.36
C GLU A 209 19.08 -34.32 10.96
N GLN A 210 18.49 -33.26 10.43
CA GLN A 210 18.78 -32.69 9.11
C GLN A 210 20.16 -32.04 9.03
N ALA A 211 20.74 -31.60 10.16
CA ALA A 211 22.09 -31.08 10.19
C ALA A 211 23.12 -32.21 10.15
N ALA A 212 24.16 -32.06 9.32
CA ALA A 212 25.35 -32.89 9.35
C ALA A 212 26.57 -32.06 9.74
N TYR A 213 27.51 -32.64 10.47
CA TYR A 213 28.77 -32.00 10.79
C TYR A 213 29.95 -32.98 10.75
N VAL A 214 31.15 -32.45 10.51
CA VAL A 214 32.42 -33.14 10.67
C VAL A 214 33.40 -32.20 11.35
N TYR A 215 34.15 -32.69 12.34
CA TYR A 215 35.29 -31.98 12.90
C TYR A 215 36.58 -32.52 12.30
N ASP A 216 37.42 -31.64 11.77
CA ASP A 216 38.75 -31.99 11.25
C ASP A 216 39.69 -30.78 11.36
N ARG A 217 40.91 -31.00 11.86
CA ARG A 217 41.99 -29.99 11.96
C ARG A 217 41.55 -28.63 12.54
N GLY A 218 40.84 -28.66 13.67
CA GLY A 218 40.37 -27.44 14.34
C GLY A 218 39.18 -26.75 13.67
N LEU A 219 38.49 -27.44 12.74
CA LEU A 219 37.36 -26.88 12.00
C LEU A 219 36.12 -27.76 12.16
N VAL A 220 35.00 -27.17 12.58
CA VAL A 220 33.68 -27.80 12.50
C VAL A 220 33.04 -27.39 11.18
N ARG A 221 32.79 -28.37 10.31
CA ARG A 221 32.17 -28.19 9.00
C ARG A 221 30.73 -28.66 9.06
N MET A 222 29.79 -27.74 8.93
CA MET A 222 28.36 -28.04 8.94
C MET A 222 27.78 -27.97 7.54
N THR A 223 26.89 -28.91 7.24
CA THR A 223 26.10 -28.96 6.01
C THR A 223 24.63 -29.09 6.40
N VAL A 224 23.80 -28.14 5.95
CA VAL A 224 22.41 -28.01 6.43
C VAL A 224 21.46 -27.74 5.26
N PRO A 225 20.47 -28.62 5.00
CA PRO A 225 19.44 -28.39 3.98
C PRO A 225 18.39 -27.41 4.49
N LEU A 226 18.40 -26.17 4.00
CA LEU A 226 17.53 -25.11 4.47
C LEU A 226 16.06 -25.40 4.17
N GLY A 227 15.20 -25.25 5.18
CA GLY A 227 13.76 -25.49 5.11
C GLY A 227 13.33 -26.93 5.37
N ALA A 228 14.26 -27.89 5.44
CA ALA A 228 13.95 -29.27 5.80
C ALA A 228 13.61 -29.37 7.30
N GLY A 229 12.32 -29.47 7.63
CA GLY A 229 11.85 -29.50 9.03
C GLY A 229 11.77 -28.13 9.70
N GLY A 230 11.82 -27.03 8.94
CA GLY A 230 11.70 -25.66 9.47
C GLY A 230 13.02 -25.12 10.03
N LEU A 231 13.02 -24.71 11.31
CA LEU A 231 14.20 -24.16 11.98
C LEU A 231 15.14 -25.28 12.43
N ILE A 232 16.35 -25.31 11.87
CA ILE A 232 17.35 -26.32 12.20
C ILE A 232 18.37 -25.72 13.18
N GLY A 233 18.58 -26.37 14.32
CA GLY A 233 19.50 -25.92 15.37
C GLY A 233 20.72 -26.82 15.55
N VAL A 234 21.90 -26.23 15.70
CA VAL A 234 23.14 -26.90 16.08
C VAL A 234 23.80 -26.12 17.21
N ARG A 235 24.12 -26.81 18.31
CA ARG A 235 24.80 -26.21 19.46
C ARG A 235 26.26 -26.68 19.49
N VAL A 236 27.18 -25.73 19.61
CA VAL A 236 28.63 -25.99 19.70
C VAL A 236 29.14 -25.52 21.06
N GLU A 237 29.80 -26.42 21.77
CA GLU A 237 30.29 -26.24 23.15
C GLU A 237 31.68 -26.83 23.32
N ASP A 238 32.33 -26.50 24.44
CA ASP A 238 33.66 -27.01 24.80
C ASP A 238 34.70 -26.85 23.68
N ASP A 239 34.63 -25.78 22.91
CA ASP A 239 35.53 -25.48 21.78
C ASP A 239 36.70 -24.57 22.18
N GLY A 240 36.89 -24.36 23.49
CA GLY A 240 37.81 -23.38 24.08
C GLY A 240 37.16 -22.02 24.41
N ASN A 241 35.86 -21.86 24.17
CA ASN A 241 35.12 -20.66 24.57
C ASN A 241 34.18 -20.93 25.75
N GLU A 242 34.05 -19.95 26.67
CA GLU A 242 33.21 -20.06 27.87
C GLU A 242 31.71 -20.15 27.57
N ARG A 243 31.26 -19.54 26.47
CA ARG A 243 29.84 -19.48 26.08
C ARG A 243 29.55 -20.49 24.98
N PRO A 244 28.53 -21.34 25.10
CA PRO A 244 27.99 -22.12 23.98
C PRO A 244 27.59 -21.23 22.80
N LEU A 245 27.71 -21.73 21.57
CA LEU A 245 27.14 -21.10 20.37
C LEU A 245 25.93 -21.92 19.88
N MET A 246 24.75 -21.30 19.82
CA MET A 246 23.61 -21.81 19.05
C MET A 246 23.71 -21.30 17.62
N LEU A 247 23.75 -22.20 16.66
CA LEU A 247 23.59 -21.92 15.24
C LEU A 247 22.18 -22.32 14.82
N LEU A 248 21.45 -21.36 14.29
CA LEU A 248 20.10 -21.56 13.76
C LEU A 248 20.12 -21.35 12.25
N PHE A 249 19.54 -22.30 11.52
CA PHE A 249 19.47 -22.30 10.07
C PHE A 249 18.02 -22.26 9.63
N ALA A 250 17.68 -21.28 8.79
CA ALA A 250 16.31 -21.01 8.37
C ALA A 250 16.23 -20.80 6.86
N ASP A 251 15.17 -21.32 6.24
CA ASP A 251 14.77 -20.84 4.91
C ASP A 251 14.05 -19.48 5.01
N GLU A 252 13.66 -18.92 3.86
CA GLU A 252 12.93 -17.66 3.79
C GLU A 252 11.66 -17.65 4.66
N ALA A 253 10.84 -18.71 4.60
CA ALA A 253 9.58 -18.81 5.33
C ALA A 253 9.76 -18.94 6.85
N THR A 254 10.86 -19.56 7.30
CA THR A 254 11.20 -19.71 8.72
C THR A 254 11.89 -18.46 9.26
N SER A 255 12.77 -17.85 8.48
CA SER A 255 13.58 -16.69 8.92
C SER A 255 12.73 -15.47 9.29
N VAL A 256 11.62 -15.25 8.59
CA VAL A 256 10.66 -14.17 8.89
C VAL A 256 9.85 -14.37 10.18
N ARG A 257 10.06 -15.49 10.87
CA ARG A 257 9.45 -15.80 12.18
C ARG A 257 10.43 -15.69 13.33
N LEU A 258 11.66 -15.26 13.07
CA LEU A 258 12.70 -15.02 14.07
C LEU A 258 12.75 -13.53 14.40
N TRP A 259 12.48 -13.21 15.66
CA TRP A 259 12.33 -11.85 16.17
C TRP A 259 13.32 -11.58 17.31
N PRO A 260 14.42 -10.86 17.06
CA PRO A 260 15.31 -10.41 18.11
C PRO A 260 14.70 -9.21 18.86
N TYR A 261 14.90 -9.15 20.17
CA TYR A 261 14.43 -8.04 21.00
C TYR A 261 15.42 -7.74 22.12
N ASP A 262 15.73 -6.47 22.37
CA ASP A 262 16.54 -6.07 23.52
C ASP A 262 15.65 -5.65 24.67
N THR A 263 15.93 -6.19 25.86
CA THR A 263 15.25 -5.79 27.08
C THR A 263 16.27 -5.28 28.10
N PRO A 264 15.85 -4.54 29.13
CA PRO A 264 16.74 -4.18 30.24
C PRO A 264 17.42 -5.38 30.92
N SER A 265 16.84 -6.58 30.81
CA SER A 265 17.39 -7.83 31.35
C SER A 265 18.33 -8.57 30.38
N GLY A 266 18.50 -8.07 29.15
CA GLY A 266 19.31 -8.67 28.09
C GLY A 266 18.51 -8.96 26.82
N SER A 267 19.21 -9.43 25.78
CA SER A 267 18.61 -9.74 24.49
C SER A 267 17.84 -11.06 24.51
N LEU A 268 16.80 -11.11 23.69
CA LEU A 268 15.90 -12.23 23.44
C LEU A 268 15.91 -12.56 21.95
N LEU A 269 15.72 -13.84 21.63
CA LEU A 269 15.29 -14.29 20.30
C LEU A 269 13.99 -15.08 20.46
N VAL A 270 12.94 -14.62 19.79
CA VAL A 270 11.64 -15.30 19.77
C VAL A 270 11.44 -15.93 18.39
N HIS A 271 11.08 -17.20 18.37
CA HIS A 271 10.73 -17.93 17.15
C HIS A 271 9.26 -18.32 17.13
N GLY A 272 8.58 -18.08 16.01
CA GLY A 272 7.28 -18.69 15.70
C GLY A 272 6.20 -17.73 15.21
N PRO A 273 5.77 -16.71 15.99
CA PRO A 273 4.63 -15.88 15.61
C PRO A 273 4.87 -15.11 14.31
N ALA A 274 3.78 -14.80 13.60
CA ALA A 274 3.83 -14.08 12.33
C ALA A 274 4.32 -12.64 12.51
N LEU A 275 4.07 -12.05 13.68
CA LEU A 275 4.61 -10.76 14.11
C LEU A 275 4.84 -10.79 15.62
N LEU A 276 5.99 -10.30 16.06
CA LEU A 276 6.24 -9.93 17.46
C LEU A 276 6.21 -8.40 17.57
N ARG A 277 5.39 -7.86 18.48
CA ARG A 277 5.29 -6.42 18.73
C ARG A 277 6.12 -5.98 19.93
N THR A 278 6.01 -6.70 21.03
CA THR A 278 6.74 -6.38 22.26
C THR A 278 7.19 -7.64 22.97
N ALA A 279 8.32 -7.54 23.67
CA ALA A 279 8.80 -8.53 24.61
C ALA A 279 9.35 -7.82 25.85
N THR A 280 8.86 -8.20 27.04
CA THR A 280 9.38 -7.67 28.31
C THR A 280 9.62 -8.81 29.28
N VAL A 281 10.67 -8.70 30.11
CA VAL A 281 10.99 -9.70 31.13
C VAL A 281 10.59 -9.15 32.50
N ARG A 282 9.82 -9.93 33.27
CA ARG A 282 9.44 -9.61 34.66
C ARG A 282 9.65 -10.86 35.52
N GLY A 283 10.59 -10.80 36.45
CA GLY A 283 11.04 -12.00 37.17
C GLY A 283 11.55 -13.06 36.19
N SER A 284 11.03 -14.29 36.28
CA SER A 284 11.34 -15.40 35.37
C SER A 284 10.42 -15.48 34.15
N THR A 285 9.47 -14.55 34.00
CA THR A 285 8.44 -14.60 32.96
C THR A 285 8.75 -13.65 31.80
N VAL A 286 8.66 -14.16 30.57
CA VAL A 286 8.71 -13.34 29.34
C VAL A 286 7.29 -13.02 28.90
N HIS A 287 6.95 -11.73 28.88
CA HIS A 287 5.68 -11.22 28.40
C HIS A 287 5.77 -10.79 26.95
N LEU A 288 5.06 -11.50 26.08
CA LEU A 288 5.07 -11.30 24.64
C LEU A 288 3.72 -10.78 24.17
N THR A 289 3.75 -9.83 23.23
CA THR A 289 2.56 -9.43 22.48
C THR A 289 2.83 -9.50 20.99
N GLY A 290 1.86 -9.94 20.21
CA GLY A 290 1.99 -10.01 18.76
C GLY A 290 0.82 -10.73 18.10
N ASP A 291 1.07 -11.20 16.89
CA ASP A 291 0.04 -11.69 15.99
C ASP A 291 0.41 -13.09 15.47
N THR A 292 -0.59 -13.97 15.49
CA THR A 292 -0.60 -15.23 14.76
C THR A 292 -1.52 -15.08 13.55
N VAL A 293 -1.35 -15.95 12.55
CA VAL A 293 -2.25 -16.00 11.37
C VAL A 293 -2.79 -17.42 11.27
N ALA A 294 -1.87 -18.39 11.19
CA ALA A 294 -2.14 -19.80 11.44
C ALA A 294 -1.64 -20.19 12.83
N GLN A 295 -1.93 -21.43 13.24
CA GLN A 295 -1.28 -22.02 14.41
C GLN A 295 0.24 -21.89 14.30
N SER A 296 0.89 -21.54 15.41
CA SER A 296 2.33 -21.29 15.39
C SER A 296 3.00 -21.76 16.67
N GLY A 297 4.17 -22.39 16.56
CA GLY A 297 5.00 -22.66 17.73
C GLY A 297 5.43 -21.37 18.43
N LEU A 298 5.94 -21.51 19.66
CA LEU A 298 6.57 -20.42 20.39
C LEU A 298 7.80 -20.94 21.13
N GLU A 299 8.95 -20.35 20.85
CA GLU A 299 10.21 -20.65 21.52
C GLU A 299 11.01 -19.37 21.76
N VAL A 300 11.62 -19.25 22.93
CA VAL A 300 12.35 -18.05 23.35
C VAL A 300 13.72 -18.43 23.89
N TRP A 301 14.78 -17.91 23.27
CA TRP A 301 16.11 -17.85 23.88
C TRP A 301 16.27 -16.50 24.57
N GLY A 302 16.74 -16.48 25.82
CA GLY A 302 16.77 -15.22 26.58
C GLY A 302 17.69 -15.16 27.78
N PRO A 303 17.58 -14.10 28.60
CA PRO A 303 18.33 -13.92 29.83
C PRO A 303 18.23 -15.13 30.77
N ARG A 304 19.25 -15.29 31.62
CA ARG A 304 19.28 -16.40 32.59
C ARG A 304 18.09 -16.31 33.54
N GLY A 305 17.48 -17.47 33.80
CA GLY A 305 16.42 -17.60 34.81
C GLY A 305 15.00 -17.41 34.27
N ILE A 306 14.83 -17.25 32.95
CA ILE A 306 13.50 -17.35 32.35
C ILE A 306 13.02 -18.81 32.35
N ASP A 307 11.77 -19.02 32.72
CA ASP A 307 11.12 -20.34 32.75
C ASP A 307 9.64 -20.31 32.34
N ALA A 308 9.05 -19.13 32.22
CA ALA A 308 7.64 -18.95 31.92
C ALA A 308 7.41 -17.97 30.78
N LEU A 309 6.33 -18.19 30.02
CA LEU A 309 5.93 -17.35 28.89
C LEU A 309 4.49 -16.87 29.07
N THR A 310 4.22 -15.64 28.62
CA THR A 310 2.85 -15.19 28.35
C THR A 310 2.75 -14.68 26.93
N TRP A 311 1.60 -14.91 26.30
CA TRP A 311 1.26 -14.43 24.96
C TRP A 311 -0.04 -13.62 25.02
N ASN A 312 0.02 -12.36 24.61
CA ASN A 312 -1.13 -11.43 24.65
C ASN A 312 -1.84 -11.42 26.02
N GLY A 313 -1.05 -11.43 27.10
CA GLY A 313 -1.54 -11.38 28.49
C GLY A 313 -1.98 -12.73 29.08
N ARG A 314 -1.93 -13.83 28.32
CA ARG A 314 -2.29 -15.17 28.80
C ARG A 314 -1.05 -16.03 29.03
N ALA A 315 -1.02 -16.77 30.14
CA ALA A 315 0.03 -17.74 30.40
C ALA A 315 0.05 -18.83 29.32
N VAL A 316 1.25 -19.20 28.88
CA VAL A 316 1.48 -20.27 27.91
C VAL A 316 2.21 -21.40 28.61
N PRO A 317 1.61 -22.60 28.72
CA PRO A 317 2.31 -23.77 29.24
C PRO A 317 3.58 -24.02 28.42
N ALA A 318 4.73 -23.99 29.10
CA ALA A 318 6.04 -24.05 28.48
C ALA A 318 7.07 -24.65 29.44
N SER A 319 8.16 -25.15 28.89
CA SER A 319 9.29 -25.66 29.68
C SER A 319 10.62 -25.23 29.10
N VAL A 320 11.64 -25.16 29.97
CA VAL A 320 13.03 -25.01 29.55
C VAL A 320 13.45 -26.24 28.73
N THR A 321 14.16 -26.02 27.63
CA THR A 321 14.66 -27.08 26.73
C THR A 321 16.15 -27.32 26.93
N GLY A 322 16.67 -28.41 26.37
CA GLY A 322 18.11 -28.71 26.32
C GLY A 322 18.94 -27.70 25.51
N SER A 323 18.29 -26.79 24.76
CA SER A 323 18.96 -25.71 24.02
C SER A 323 19.00 -24.39 24.79
N ALA A 324 18.69 -24.42 26.10
CA ALA A 324 18.58 -23.25 26.97
C ALA A 324 17.54 -22.21 26.49
N SER A 325 16.52 -22.67 25.76
CA SER A 325 15.31 -21.90 25.43
C SER A 325 14.15 -22.26 26.34
N VAL A 326 13.10 -21.46 26.35
CA VAL A 326 11.79 -21.81 26.88
C VAL A 326 10.85 -22.05 25.70
N ARG A 327 10.23 -23.23 25.62
CA ARG A 327 9.37 -23.63 24.49
C ARG A 327 7.97 -23.97 24.98
N ALA A 328 6.97 -23.45 24.27
CA ALA A 328 5.57 -23.78 24.51
C ALA A 328 5.28 -25.26 24.21
N HIS A 329 4.47 -25.90 25.05
CA HIS A 329 4.08 -27.31 24.87
C HIS A 329 3.15 -27.52 23.67
N ALA A 330 2.37 -26.50 23.33
CA ALA A 330 1.43 -26.53 22.21
C ALA A 330 1.57 -25.26 21.36
N PRO A 331 1.23 -25.33 20.05
CA PRO A 331 1.17 -24.13 19.22
C PRO A 331 0.20 -23.08 19.78
N LEU A 332 0.58 -21.82 19.65
CA LEU A 332 -0.32 -20.68 19.77
C LEU A 332 -1.47 -20.83 18.75
N PRO A 333 -2.70 -20.44 19.12
CA PRO A 333 -3.84 -20.52 18.21
C PRO A 333 -3.65 -19.59 17.01
N GLY A 334 -4.15 -20.01 15.85
CA GLY A 334 -4.30 -19.14 14.67
C GLY A 334 -5.51 -18.21 14.81
N VAL A 335 -5.69 -17.35 13.80
CA VAL A 335 -6.83 -16.43 13.73
C VAL A 335 -8.10 -17.21 13.36
N PRO A 336 -9.23 -17.02 14.07
CA PRO A 336 -10.50 -17.63 13.69
C PRO A 336 -11.03 -17.03 12.38
N GLU A 337 -11.95 -17.75 11.73
CA GLU A 337 -12.62 -17.25 10.53
C GLU A 337 -13.37 -15.94 10.81
N VAL A 338 -13.16 -14.93 9.96
CA VAL A 338 -13.89 -13.66 10.03
C VAL A 338 -15.09 -13.72 9.10
N ARG A 339 -16.30 -13.82 9.67
CA ARG A 339 -17.56 -13.78 8.92
C ARG A 339 -18.07 -12.34 8.83
N LEU A 340 -18.28 -11.87 7.60
CA LEU A 340 -18.82 -10.54 7.31
C LEU A 340 -20.29 -10.62 6.91
N PRO A 341 -21.13 -9.62 7.26
CA PRO A 341 -22.52 -9.57 6.81
C PRO A 341 -22.59 -9.28 5.32
N ALA A 342 -23.60 -9.83 4.65
CA ALA A 342 -23.95 -9.39 3.30
C ALA A 342 -24.46 -7.94 3.34
N LEU A 343 -24.11 -7.16 2.32
CA LEU A 343 -24.64 -5.80 2.15
C LEU A 343 -26.03 -5.89 1.51
N GLY A 344 -27.04 -5.34 2.17
CA GLY A 344 -28.43 -5.38 1.72
C GLY A 344 -29.23 -4.19 2.26
N GLY A 345 -30.56 -4.19 2.08
CA GLY A 345 -31.40 -3.11 2.62
C GLY A 345 -31.08 -1.72 2.07
N TRP A 346 -30.61 -1.65 0.83
CA TRP A 346 -30.21 -0.40 0.20
C TRP A 346 -31.40 0.54 -0.02
N ARG A 347 -31.12 1.83 0.11
CA ARG A 347 -32.03 2.93 -0.22
C ARG A 347 -31.39 3.83 -1.25
N THR A 348 -32.20 4.49 -2.07
CA THR A 348 -31.75 5.33 -3.16
C THR A 348 -32.46 6.68 -3.17
N ARG A 349 -31.73 7.72 -3.56
CA ARG A 349 -32.27 9.05 -3.85
C ARG A 349 -31.48 9.71 -4.97
N THR A 350 -32.21 10.18 -5.96
CA THR A 350 -31.67 11.04 -7.01
C THR A 350 -31.34 12.43 -6.44
N GLU A 351 -30.17 12.98 -6.75
CA GLU A 351 -29.85 14.38 -6.45
C GLU A 351 -29.90 15.25 -7.72
N ASN A 352 -29.09 16.30 -7.78
CA ASN A 352 -29.00 17.35 -8.79
C ASN A 352 -30.24 18.26 -8.95
N PRO A 353 -30.84 18.74 -7.85
CA PRO A 353 -31.86 19.81 -7.95
C PRO A 353 -31.31 21.06 -8.66
N GLU A 354 -29.99 21.28 -8.62
CA GLU A 354 -29.26 22.34 -9.33
C GLU A 354 -29.43 22.29 -10.85
N ALA A 355 -29.94 21.22 -11.45
CA ALA A 355 -30.23 21.22 -12.88
C ALA A 355 -31.51 22.02 -13.20
N GLY A 356 -32.43 22.15 -12.25
CA GLY A 356 -33.77 22.71 -12.47
C GLY A 356 -33.78 24.25 -12.64
N PRO A 357 -34.71 24.80 -13.43
CA PRO A 357 -34.79 26.25 -13.68
C PRO A 357 -35.28 27.06 -12.47
N HIS A 358 -35.94 26.40 -11.51
CA HIS A 358 -36.48 26.98 -10.28
C HIS A 358 -35.62 26.73 -9.04
N PHE A 359 -34.47 26.06 -9.17
CA PHE A 359 -33.55 25.90 -8.05
C PHE A 359 -33.02 27.27 -7.58
N ASP A 360 -33.11 27.52 -6.28
CA ASP A 360 -32.61 28.75 -5.66
C ASP A 360 -31.10 28.65 -5.44
N ASP A 361 -30.37 29.43 -6.23
CA ASP A 361 -28.91 29.57 -6.15
C ASP A 361 -28.50 30.94 -5.57
N SER A 362 -29.40 31.66 -4.90
CA SER A 362 -29.12 33.00 -4.36
C SER A 362 -27.96 33.04 -3.36
N SER A 363 -27.73 31.94 -2.64
CA SER A 363 -26.61 31.76 -1.70
C SER A 363 -25.29 31.40 -2.36
N TRP A 364 -25.28 31.05 -3.66
CA TRP A 364 -24.06 30.67 -4.36
C TRP A 364 -23.20 31.88 -4.67
N GLN A 365 -21.89 31.65 -4.72
CA GLN A 365 -20.94 32.70 -5.04
C GLN A 365 -21.13 33.16 -6.49
N VAL A 366 -21.21 34.47 -6.69
CA VAL A 366 -21.24 35.08 -8.02
C VAL A 366 -19.86 34.93 -8.67
N ALA A 367 -19.84 34.49 -9.93
CA ALA A 367 -18.62 34.35 -10.71
C ALA A 367 -18.42 35.57 -11.62
N ASP A 368 -17.87 36.65 -11.05
CA ASP A 368 -17.69 37.96 -11.67
C ASP A 368 -16.23 38.44 -11.72
N ARG A 369 -15.28 37.62 -11.26
CA ARG A 369 -13.85 37.95 -11.33
C ARG A 369 -13.38 38.06 -12.77
N THR A 370 -12.47 38.98 -13.05
CA THR A 370 -11.94 39.24 -14.40
C THR A 370 -10.47 38.84 -14.56
N SER A 371 -9.81 38.40 -13.49
CA SER A 371 -8.40 38.00 -13.48
C SER A 371 -8.18 36.81 -12.54
N SER A 372 -7.20 35.98 -12.85
CA SER A 372 -6.82 34.80 -12.08
C SER A 372 -5.29 34.72 -11.93
N PHE A 373 -4.84 34.06 -10.86
CA PHE A 373 -3.43 33.68 -10.66
C PHE A 373 -3.09 32.32 -11.28
N SER A 374 -4.04 31.67 -11.96
CA SER A 374 -3.83 30.43 -12.70
C SER A 374 -2.85 30.61 -13.86
N THR A 375 -2.15 29.54 -14.23
CA THR A 375 -1.38 29.47 -15.47
C THR A 375 -2.28 29.31 -16.71
N THR A 376 -3.57 29.04 -16.52
CA THR A 376 -4.57 28.99 -17.59
C THR A 376 -5.09 30.39 -17.90
N PRO A 377 -5.04 30.85 -19.16
CA PRO A 377 -5.51 32.18 -19.53
C PRO A 377 -7.02 32.30 -19.40
N VAL A 378 -7.49 33.45 -18.93
CA VAL A 378 -8.91 33.81 -18.90
C VAL A 378 -9.33 34.32 -20.28
N PRO A 379 -10.35 33.73 -20.94
CA PRO A 379 -10.81 34.22 -22.24
C PRO A 379 -11.26 35.68 -22.17
N LYS A 380 -10.84 36.49 -23.15
CA LYS A 380 -11.20 37.92 -23.22
C LYS A 380 -12.72 38.09 -23.23
N GLY A 381 -13.24 38.93 -22.32
CA GLY A 381 -14.66 39.26 -22.22
C GLY A 381 -15.52 38.23 -21.47
N GLN A 382 -14.91 37.17 -20.92
CA GLN A 382 -15.60 36.21 -20.04
C GLN A 382 -15.15 36.41 -18.58
N PRO A 383 -16.02 36.13 -17.59
CA PRO A 383 -15.58 36.05 -16.21
C PRO A 383 -14.68 34.82 -16.01
N VAL A 384 -13.89 34.83 -14.95
CA VAL A 384 -13.17 33.66 -14.47
C VAL A 384 -14.20 32.62 -14.03
N LEU A 385 -14.08 31.39 -14.53
CA LEU A 385 -14.89 30.24 -14.11
C LEU A 385 -14.03 29.15 -13.43
N PHE A 386 -12.77 29.44 -13.16
CA PHE A 386 -11.86 28.48 -12.52
C PHE A 386 -12.25 28.31 -11.05
N ALA A 387 -12.46 27.08 -10.62
CA ALA A 387 -13.04 26.80 -9.31
C ALA A 387 -12.15 27.23 -8.13
N ASP A 388 -10.82 27.16 -8.27
CA ASP A 388 -9.88 27.57 -7.21
C ASP A 388 -9.90 29.06 -6.92
N ASP A 389 -10.16 29.90 -7.92
CA ASP A 389 -10.35 31.33 -7.70
C ASP A 389 -11.50 31.55 -6.71
N TYR A 390 -12.54 30.74 -6.75
CA TYR A 390 -13.69 30.84 -5.84
C TYR A 390 -13.55 29.99 -4.56
N GLY A 391 -12.34 29.52 -4.23
CA GLY A 391 -12.06 28.77 -3.00
C GLY A 391 -12.52 27.30 -3.02
N PHE A 392 -12.89 26.78 -4.18
CA PHE A 392 -13.35 25.41 -4.33
C PHE A 392 -12.25 24.50 -4.89
N HIS A 393 -11.43 23.93 -4.02
CA HIS A 393 -10.21 23.22 -4.41
C HIS A 393 -10.39 21.73 -4.73
N TYR A 394 -11.47 21.12 -4.24
CA TYR A 394 -11.62 19.66 -4.24
C TYR A 394 -12.97 19.21 -4.79
N GLY A 395 -12.95 18.05 -5.44
CA GLY A 395 -14.11 17.35 -5.95
C GLY A 395 -14.96 18.10 -6.96
N ASP A 396 -16.21 17.63 -7.06
CA ASP A 396 -17.21 18.15 -7.98
C ASP A 396 -17.53 19.64 -7.72
N VAL A 397 -17.84 20.39 -8.77
CA VAL A 397 -18.25 21.79 -8.68
C VAL A 397 -19.41 22.05 -9.64
N TRP A 398 -20.39 22.83 -9.19
CA TRP A 398 -21.52 23.26 -9.99
C TRP A 398 -21.35 24.69 -10.48
N TYR A 399 -21.83 24.92 -11.70
CA TYR A 399 -21.98 26.24 -12.31
C TYR A 399 -23.42 26.43 -12.75
N ARG A 400 -23.98 27.62 -12.51
CA ARG A 400 -25.29 28.03 -13.00
C ARG A 400 -25.19 29.36 -13.74
N GLY A 401 -25.45 29.31 -15.04
CA GLY A 401 -25.45 30.45 -15.94
C GLY A 401 -26.88 30.87 -16.26
N THR A 402 -27.32 32.02 -15.76
CA THR A 402 -28.63 32.59 -16.10
C THR A 402 -28.49 33.55 -17.27
N PHE A 403 -29.36 33.40 -18.26
CA PHE A 403 -29.43 34.29 -19.42
C PHE A 403 -30.87 34.41 -19.94
N THR A 404 -31.08 35.31 -20.89
CA THR A 404 -32.35 35.49 -21.61
C THR A 404 -32.10 35.34 -23.10
N ASP A 405 -33.15 35.07 -23.85
CA ASP A 405 -33.12 34.99 -25.32
C ASP A 405 -32.19 33.90 -25.89
N ALA A 406 -32.71 32.66 -25.86
CA ALA A 406 -32.08 31.47 -26.41
C ALA A 406 -32.52 31.18 -27.86
N ILE A 407 -33.33 32.03 -28.51
CA ILE A 407 -33.94 31.75 -29.84
C ILE A 407 -32.89 31.35 -30.88
N GLY A 408 -31.79 32.09 -30.94
CA GLY A 408 -30.69 31.84 -31.88
C GLY A 408 -29.69 30.79 -31.41
N VAL A 409 -29.78 30.27 -30.18
CA VAL A 409 -28.74 29.40 -29.60
C VAL A 409 -28.84 27.99 -30.17
N GLU A 410 -27.98 27.66 -31.12
CA GLU A 410 -27.94 26.36 -31.78
C GLU A 410 -27.20 25.29 -30.98
N SER A 411 -26.11 25.70 -30.33
CA SER A 411 -25.29 24.83 -29.48
C SER A 411 -24.56 25.64 -28.41
N VAL A 412 -24.14 24.94 -27.35
CA VAL A 412 -23.25 25.47 -26.32
C VAL A 412 -21.94 24.68 -26.33
N SER A 413 -20.82 25.39 -26.32
CA SER A 413 -19.48 24.83 -26.18
C SER A 413 -18.95 25.17 -24.78
N LEU A 414 -18.54 24.13 -24.05
CA LEU A 414 -18.06 24.19 -22.67
C LEU A 414 -16.62 23.72 -22.63
N ALA A 415 -15.67 24.65 -22.67
CA ALA A 415 -14.27 24.35 -22.43
C ALA A 415 -14.05 24.16 -20.93
N TYR A 416 -13.36 23.10 -20.54
CA TYR A 416 -13.13 22.77 -19.15
C TYR A 416 -11.80 22.06 -18.94
N SER A 417 -11.23 22.22 -17.75
CA SER A 417 -10.00 21.57 -17.34
C SER A 417 -10.15 20.78 -16.05
N THR A 418 -9.54 19.61 -16.01
CA THR A 418 -9.54 18.67 -14.88
C THR A 418 -8.16 18.00 -14.77
N GLY A 419 -8.03 16.97 -13.95
CA GLY A 419 -6.99 15.95 -14.13
C GLY A 419 -7.43 14.83 -15.06
N THR A 420 -6.68 13.72 -15.09
CA THR A 420 -7.09 12.47 -15.78
C THR A 420 -8.51 12.08 -15.36
N GLN A 421 -9.32 11.42 -16.18
CA GLN A 421 -10.61 10.88 -15.70
C GLN A 421 -11.69 11.87 -15.21
N GLY A 422 -11.50 13.18 -15.35
CA GLY A 422 -12.55 14.16 -15.09
C GLY A 422 -13.74 14.04 -16.06
N LEU A 423 -14.88 14.61 -15.68
CA LEU A 423 -16.09 14.63 -16.51
C LEU A 423 -16.86 15.95 -16.36
N LEU A 424 -17.69 16.23 -17.36
CA LEU A 424 -18.61 17.35 -17.38
C LEU A 424 -20.02 16.84 -17.74
N MET A 425 -21.04 17.29 -17.02
CA MET A 425 -22.46 17.08 -17.35
C MET A 425 -23.16 18.43 -17.47
N ALA A 426 -23.99 18.61 -18.49
CA ALA A 426 -24.71 19.86 -18.73
C ALA A 426 -26.22 19.65 -18.87
N TRP A 427 -26.98 20.64 -18.40
CA TRP A 427 -28.43 20.74 -18.51
C TRP A 427 -28.85 22.15 -18.90
N LEU A 428 -29.92 22.28 -19.69
CA LEU A 428 -30.61 23.53 -19.93
C LEU A 428 -32.04 23.42 -19.39
N ASP A 429 -32.36 24.26 -18.39
CA ASP A 429 -33.67 24.25 -17.71
C ASP A 429 -34.11 22.86 -17.24
N GLY A 430 -33.17 22.09 -16.68
CA GLY A 430 -33.40 20.73 -16.20
C GLY A 430 -33.29 19.63 -17.27
N HIS A 431 -33.25 19.99 -18.56
CA HIS A 431 -33.14 19.02 -19.64
C HIS A 431 -31.67 18.65 -19.89
N PRO A 432 -31.30 17.35 -19.84
CA PRO A 432 -29.93 16.92 -20.09
C PRO A 432 -29.48 17.27 -21.51
N LEU A 433 -28.37 18.01 -21.62
CA LEU A 433 -27.71 18.29 -22.90
C LEU A 433 -26.69 17.19 -23.26
N GLY A 434 -26.04 16.63 -22.25
CA GLY A 434 -25.10 15.53 -22.44
C GLY A 434 -23.98 15.50 -21.39
N THR A 435 -23.14 14.48 -21.53
CA THR A 435 -21.96 14.26 -20.70
C THR A 435 -20.72 14.17 -21.58
N HIS A 436 -19.62 14.77 -21.14
CA HIS A 436 -18.31 14.66 -21.78
C HIS A 436 -17.29 14.15 -20.76
N ARG A 437 -16.38 13.27 -21.19
CA ARG A 437 -15.38 12.64 -20.33
C ARG A 437 -13.98 12.89 -20.86
N MET A 438 -13.05 13.13 -19.94
CA MET A 438 -11.64 13.09 -20.31
C MET A 438 -11.25 11.66 -20.73
N PRO A 439 -10.37 11.52 -21.72
CA PRO A 439 -9.92 10.21 -22.18
C PRO A 439 -9.17 9.44 -21.09
N VAL A 440 -9.10 8.12 -21.29
CA VAL A 440 -8.31 7.23 -20.42
C VAL A 440 -6.82 7.42 -20.69
N PRO A 441 -6.00 7.68 -19.65
CA PRO A 441 -4.56 7.83 -19.86
C PRO A 441 -3.96 6.51 -20.33
N ASP A 442 -3.05 6.60 -21.31
CA ASP A 442 -2.16 5.51 -21.71
C ASP A 442 -0.78 5.68 -21.06
N ARG A 443 0.19 4.84 -21.44
CA ARG A 443 1.56 4.92 -20.91
C ARG A 443 2.26 6.25 -21.21
N SER A 444 1.93 6.91 -22.32
CA SER A 444 2.54 8.18 -22.74
C SER A 444 1.93 9.38 -22.03
N THR A 445 0.67 9.27 -21.61
CA THR A 445 -0.12 10.38 -21.04
C THR A 445 -0.42 10.22 -19.54
N ALA A 446 -0.05 9.10 -18.92
CA ALA A 446 -0.27 8.83 -17.49
C ALA A 446 0.32 9.89 -16.53
N ARG A 447 1.30 10.68 -16.97
CA ARG A 447 1.93 11.76 -16.18
C ARG A 447 1.58 13.17 -16.66
N LYS A 448 0.59 13.34 -17.54
CA LYS A 448 0.21 14.64 -18.11
C LYS A 448 -0.28 15.64 -17.05
N GLY A 449 -0.80 15.14 -15.91
CA GLY A 449 -1.27 15.97 -14.80
C GLY A 449 -2.60 16.64 -15.11
N THR A 450 -2.56 17.71 -15.91
CA THR A 450 -3.71 18.52 -16.32
C THR A 450 -4.25 18.11 -17.69
N TRP A 451 -5.58 17.99 -17.77
CA TRP A 451 -6.31 17.67 -18.99
C TRP A 451 -7.33 18.77 -19.25
N ALA A 452 -7.48 19.16 -20.52
CA ALA A 452 -8.44 20.17 -20.94
C ALA A 452 -9.06 19.74 -22.27
N ASP A 453 -10.35 20.01 -22.44
CA ASP A 453 -11.10 19.71 -23.65
C ASP A 453 -12.33 20.63 -23.75
N THR A 454 -13.02 20.60 -24.89
CA THR A 454 -14.26 21.35 -25.12
C THR A 454 -15.41 20.43 -25.48
N ALA A 455 -16.44 20.39 -24.63
CA ALA A 455 -17.68 19.67 -24.91
C ALA A 455 -18.64 20.56 -25.70
N VAL A 456 -19.12 20.09 -26.85
CA VAL A 456 -20.10 20.81 -27.68
C VAL A 456 -21.44 20.08 -27.62
N PHE A 457 -22.48 20.75 -27.14
CA PHE A 457 -23.82 20.18 -27.04
C PHE A 457 -24.81 20.97 -27.91
N PRO A 458 -25.54 20.30 -28.82
CA PRO A 458 -26.65 20.94 -29.52
C PRO A 458 -27.76 21.30 -28.53
N VAL A 459 -28.44 22.41 -28.78
CA VAL A 459 -29.62 22.83 -28.01
C VAL A 459 -30.86 22.49 -28.82
N ASP A 460 -31.76 21.68 -28.27
CA ASP A 460 -33.01 21.33 -28.96
C ASP A 460 -33.84 22.60 -29.24
N PRO A 461 -34.46 22.75 -30.44
CA PRO A 461 -35.30 23.90 -30.76
C PRO A 461 -36.40 24.18 -29.73
N SER A 462 -36.94 23.15 -29.06
CA SER A 462 -37.95 23.30 -28.00
C SER A 462 -37.44 24.04 -26.75
N LEU A 463 -36.11 24.14 -26.58
CA LEU A 463 -35.47 24.85 -25.46
C LEU A 463 -35.01 26.27 -25.83
N ARG A 464 -35.21 26.71 -27.08
CA ARG A 464 -34.74 28.00 -27.62
C ARG A 464 -35.78 29.10 -27.51
N GLY A 465 -36.16 29.45 -26.28
CA GLY A 465 -37.17 30.48 -25.99
C GLY A 465 -36.60 31.89 -25.83
N SER A 466 -37.45 32.92 -25.82
CA SER A 466 -37.05 34.30 -25.46
C SER A 466 -36.96 34.54 -23.95
N GLY A 467 -37.48 33.60 -23.15
CA GLY A 467 -37.61 33.71 -21.70
C GLY A 467 -36.28 33.61 -20.94
N ARG A 468 -36.39 33.54 -19.61
CA ARG A 468 -35.25 33.24 -18.74
C ARG A 468 -34.87 31.77 -18.90
N HIS A 469 -33.58 31.53 -19.13
CA HIS A 469 -32.98 30.21 -19.22
C HIS A 469 -31.86 30.05 -18.19
N VAL A 470 -31.66 28.82 -17.75
CA VAL A 470 -30.58 28.44 -16.83
C VAL A 470 -29.79 27.26 -17.41
N LEU A 471 -28.53 27.53 -17.75
CA LEU A 471 -27.54 26.52 -18.08
C LEU A 471 -26.86 26.06 -16.79
N SER A 472 -27.05 24.79 -16.44
CA SER A 472 -26.46 24.17 -15.27
C SER A 472 -25.37 23.19 -15.69
N VAL A 473 -24.19 23.28 -15.10
CA VAL A 473 -23.04 22.44 -15.45
C VAL A 473 -22.40 21.88 -14.19
N LEU A 474 -22.27 20.56 -14.14
CA LEU A 474 -21.49 19.85 -13.12
C LEU A 474 -20.16 19.45 -13.72
N VAL A 475 -19.06 19.84 -13.09
CA VAL A 475 -17.71 19.40 -13.47
C VAL A 475 -17.11 18.57 -12.35
N ARG A 476 -16.87 17.28 -12.63
CA ARG A 476 -16.02 16.43 -11.78
C ARG A 476 -14.57 16.72 -12.08
N ARG A 477 -13.94 17.43 -11.16
CA ARG A 477 -12.52 17.72 -11.26
C ARG A 477 -11.75 16.65 -10.52
N MET A 478 -10.60 16.31 -11.08
CA MET A 478 -9.55 15.62 -10.35
C MET A 478 -8.54 16.65 -9.88
N GLN A 479 -7.71 16.25 -8.94
CA GLN A 479 -6.81 17.08 -8.16
C GLN A 479 -5.77 17.80 -9.02
N HIS A 480 -5.02 18.67 -8.37
CA HIS A 480 -3.91 19.37 -9.00
C HIS A 480 -2.75 18.42 -9.27
N ASP A 481 -1.98 18.78 -10.30
CA ASP A 481 -0.76 18.06 -10.62
C ASP A 481 0.27 18.22 -9.50
N GLN A 482 1.24 17.30 -9.47
CA GLN A 482 2.47 17.51 -8.73
C GLN A 482 3.29 18.60 -9.42
N ASP A 483 4.22 19.22 -8.70
CA ASP A 483 5.13 20.22 -9.26
C ASP A 483 6.60 19.92 -8.99
N GLY A 484 7.00 18.66 -9.17
CA GLY A 484 8.39 18.25 -9.01
C GLY A 484 9.37 18.92 -9.99
N GLY A 485 8.86 19.56 -11.04
CA GLY A 485 9.64 20.32 -12.02
C GLY A 485 9.64 21.84 -11.79
N ALA A 486 8.96 22.35 -10.76
CA ALA A 486 8.81 23.79 -10.48
C ALA A 486 8.32 24.60 -11.69
N ARG A 487 7.29 24.11 -12.38
CA ARG A 487 6.69 24.71 -13.59
C ARG A 487 5.30 25.28 -13.34
N ASP A 488 4.86 25.37 -12.08
CA ASP A 488 3.52 25.82 -11.71
C ASP A 488 2.40 24.97 -12.37
N THR A 489 2.67 23.69 -12.67
CA THR A 489 1.67 22.77 -13.25
C THR A 489 0.50 22.54 -12.30
N HIS A 490 0.75 22.63 -11.00
CA HIS A 490 -0.26 22.58 -9.95
C HIS A 490 -1.22 23.79 -9.98
N LYS A 491 -0.84 24.93 -10.58
CA LYS A 491 -1.67 26.15 -10.67
C LYS A 491 -2.61 26.16 -11.89
N ALA A 492 -2.55 25.16 -12.76
CA ALA A 492 -3.45 25.09 -13.90
C ALA A 492 -4.91 25.02 -13.42
N ALA A 493 -5.81 25.70 -14.12
CA ALA A 493 -7.21 25.81 -13.72
C ALA A 493 -7.90 24.44 -13.58
N ARG A 494 -8.92 24.40 -12.73
CA ARG A 494 -9.86 23.28 -12.63
C ARG A 494 -11.29 23.81 -12.76
N GLY A 495 -12.15 23.06 -13.44
CA GLY A 495 -13.54 23.46 -13.70
C GLY A 495 -13.75 24.00 -15.11
N LEU A 496 -14.79 24.82 -15.30
CA LEU A 496 -15.02 25.49 -16.60
C LEU A 496 -13.92 26.53 -16.87
N THR A 497 -13.47 26.58 -18.11
CA THR A 497 -12.44 27.54 -18.56
C THR A 497 -12.95 28.51 -19.62
N ALA A 498 -13.98 28.13 -20.37
CA ALA A 498 -14.68 29.04 -21.28
C ALA A 498 -16.08 28.51 -21.60
N VAL A 499 -17.00 29.41 -21.93
CA VAL A 499 -18.32 29.06 -22.48
C VAL A 499 -18.60 29.91 -23.71
N THR A 500 -19.00 29.28 -24.81
CA THR A 500 -19.40 29.97 -26.04
C THR A 500 -20.68 29.37 -26.61
N PHE A 501 -21.47 30.18 -27.30
CA PHE A 501 -22.72 29.78 -27.94
C PHE A 501 -22.58 29.94 -29.46
N ALA A 502 -23.18 29.03 -30.22
CA ALA A 502 -23.32 29.15 -31.68
C ALA A 502 -24.74 29.62 -32.05
N GLY A 503 -24.87 30.35 -33.15
CA GLY A 503 -26.12 30.95 -33.64
C GLY A 503 -26.61 32.18 -32.86
N GLY A 504 -26.34 32.25 -31.56
CA GLY A 504 -26.67 33.38 -30.67
C GLY A 504 -25.51 33.75 -29.73
N THR A 505 -25.59 34.92 -29.10
CA THR A 505 -24.56 35.43 -28.16
C THR A 505 -25.16 35.98 -26.85
N PRO A 506 -25.91 35.15 -26.09
CA PRO A 506 -26.55 35.61 -24.88
C PRO A 506 -25.53 36.08 -23.83
N LYS A 507 -25.86 37.13 -23.09
CA LYS A 507 -25.10 37.56 -21.91
C LYS A 507 -25.46 36.69 -20.73
N VAL A 508 -24.50 35.92 -20.21
CA VAL A 508 -24.71 34.98 -19.11
C VAL A 508 -24.18 35.55 -17.80
N ARG A 509 -24.98 35.46 -16.74
CA ARG A 509 -24.55 35.72 -15.36
C ARG A 509 -24.30 34.40 -14.66
N TRP A 510 -23.08 34.22 -14.15
CA TRP A 510 -22.64 32.95 -13.58
C TRP A 510 -22.64 32.97 -12.06
N ARG A 511 -23.04 31.84 -11.48
CA ARG A 511 -22.79 31.46 -10.09
C ARG A 511 -22.07 30.12 -10.04
N ILE A 512 -21.29 29.90 -8.98
CA ILE A 512 -20.46 28.73 -8.77
C ILE A 512 -20.59 28.23 -7.33
N GLN A 513 -20.63 26.90 -7.17
CA GLN A 513 -20.68 26.25 -5.86
C GLN A 513 -19.91 24.92 -5.88
N GLY A 514 -18.85 24.84 -5.07
CA GLY A 514 -18.15 23.60 -4.77
C GLY A 514 -18.56 23.04 -3.40
N ALA A 515 -17.59 22.42 -2.72
CA ALA A 515 -17.79 21.87 -1.38
C ALA A 515 -18.31 22.91 -0.38
N ALA A 516 -19.06 22.43 0.62
CA ALA A 516 -19.42 23.23 1.79
C ALA A 516 -18.17 23.52 2.66
N ALA A 517 -18.37 24.21 3.79
CA ALA A 517 -17.30 24.42 4.76
C ALA A 517 -16.63 23.07 5.14
N PRO A 518 -15.30 23.05 5.32
CA PRO A 518 -14.58 21.83 5.68
C PRO A 518 -15.18 21.14 6.92
N ASP A 519 -15.35 19.83 6.84
CA ASP A 519 -15.71 19.01 7.99
C ASP A 519 -14.53 19.01 8.97
N PRO A 520 -14.68 19.48 10.22
CA PRO A 520 -13.56 19.59 11.15
C PRO A 520 -12.99 18.23 11.59
N VAL A 521 -13.76 17.14 11.43
CA VAL A 521 -13.32 15.77 11.74
C VAL A 521 -12.62 15.14 10.54
N ARG A 522 -13.14 15.34 9.34
CA ARG A 522 -12.67 14.66 8.11
C ARG A 522 -11.76 15.52 7.23
N GLY A 523 -11.62 16.79 7.55
CA GLY A 523 -10.77 17.74 6.84
C GLY A 523 -11.33 18.24 5.50
N PRO A 524 -10.61 19.19 4.87
CA PRO A 524 -11.08 19.89 3.66
C PRO A 524 -11.11 19.01 2.40
N LEU A 525 -10.41 17.88 2.41
CA LEU A 525 -10.29 16.97 1.27
C LEU A 525 -11.39 15.92 1.19
N ASN A 526 -12.22 15.76 2.23
CA ASN A 526 -13.17 14.64 2.27
C ASN A 526 -14.28 14.79 1.24
N ASN A 527 -14.86 15.99 1.15
CA ASN A 527 -16.06 16.26 0.39
C ASN A 527 -15.76 17.11 -0.85
N GLY A 528 -16.45 16.80 -1.94
CA GLY A 528 -16.64 17.68 -3.08
C GLY A 528 -17.91 18.51 -2.94
N GLY A 529 -18.36 19.05 -4.07
CA GLY A 529 -19.54 19.91 -4.18
C GLY A 529 -20.79 19.20 -4.69
N LEU A 530 -20.94 17.87 -4.58
CA LEU A 530 -22.25 17.25 -4.88
C LEU A 530 -23.31 17.69 -3.88
N TYR A 531 -24.58 17.71 -4.28
CA TYR A 531 -25.68 18.17 -3.42
C TYR A 531 -25.74 17.33 -2.12
N GLY A 532 -25.75 16.01 -2.24
CA GLY A 532 -25.76 15.08 -1.11
C GLY A 532 -24.47 15.11 -0.27
N GLU A 533 -23.35 15.59 -0.81
CA GLU A 533 -22.17 15.88 0.00
C GLU A 533 -22.41 17.11 0.89
N ARG A 534 -22.95 18.20 0.33
CA ARG A 534 -23.26 19.43 1.09
C ARG A 534 -24.38 19.23 2.11
N GLU A 535 -25.36 18.38 1.81
CA GLU A 535 -26.47 18.02 2.71
C GLU A 535 -26.13 16.88 3.69
N GLY A 536 -24.91 16.36 3.67
CA GLY A 536 -24.48 15.35 4.65
C GLY A 536 -25.08 13.95 4.45
N TRP A 537 -25.58 13.60 3.26
CA TRP A 537 -26.20 12.29 2.97
C TRP A 537 -25.22 11.12 3.18
N HIS A 538 -23.91 11.37 3.06
CA HIS A 538 -22.84 10.42 3.32
C HIS A 538 -22.62 10.12 4.82
N LEU A 539 -23.14 10.95 5.73
CA LEU A 539 -22.87 10.87 7.17
C LEU A 539 -23.69 9.76 7.86
N PRO A 540 -23.15 9.15 8.94
CA PRO A 540 -23.94 8.31 9.84
C PRO A 540 -25.14 9.08 10.42
N GLY A 541 -26.26 8.39 10.61
CA GLY A 541 -27.45 8.97 11.25
C GLY A 541 -28.31 9.89 10.37
N PHE A 542 -27.88 10.21 9.14
CA PHE A 542 -28.73 10.97 8.22
C PHE A 542 -30.07 10.23 7.97
N PRO A 543 -31.22 10.91 8.12
CA PRO A 543 -32.55 10.29 8.07
C PRO A 543 -32.97 10.01 6.63
N ASP A 544 -32.65 8.82 6.11
CA ASP A 544 -33.04 8.35 4.78
C ASP A 544 -34.34 7.53 4.78
N GLY A 545 -35.17 7.67 5.83
CA GLY A 545 -36.41 6.92 5.97
C GLY A 545 -37.38 7.11 4.79
N ASP A 546 -37.36 8.30 4.19
CA ASP A 546 -38.13 8.74 3.02
C ASP A 546 -37.51 8.30 1.67
N TRP A 547 -36.29 7.76 1.66
CA TRP A 547 -35.64 7.31 0.43
C TRP A 547 -36.26 5.99 -0.06
N GLU A 548 -36.33 5.84 -1.38
CA GLU A 548 -36.86 4.65 -2.03
C GLU A 548 -35.98 3.43 -1.71
N ARG A 549 -36.59 2.27 -1.46
CA ARG A 549 -35.83 1.01 -1.30
C ARG A 549 -35.35 0.51 -2.66
N VAL A 550 -34.15 -0.05 -2.71
CA VAL A 550 -33.57 -0.59 -3.95
C VAL A 550 -32.75 -1.85 -3.69
N SER A 551 -32.59 -2.66 -4.72
CA SER A 551 -31.68 -3.80 -4.77
C SER A 551 -30.74 -3.68 -5.96
N PHE A 552 -29.60 -4.34 -5.87
CA PHE A 552 -28.65 -4.45 -6.97
C PHE A 552 -28.77 -5.83 -7.66
N PRO A 553 -28.50 -5.95 -8.97
CA PRO A 553 -27.94 -4.92 -9.86
C PRO A 553 -28.96 -3.85 -10.27
N ARG A 554 -28.49 -2.60 -10.42
CA ARG A 554 -29.31 -1.50 -10.95
C ARG A 554 -28.93 -1.20 -12.40
N ALA A 555 -29.94 -1.06 -13.26
CA ALA A 555 -29.77 -0.62 -14.64
C ALA A 555 -30.75 0.51 -14.96
N VAL A 556 -30.25 1.74 -15.06
CA VAL A 556 -31.01 2.95 -15.44
C VAL A 556 -30.29 3.68 -16.54
N ARG A 557 -31.04 4.24 -17.49
CA ARG A 557 -30.51 5.24 -18.42
C ARG A 557 -30.87 6.63 -17.93
N ARG A 558 -29.90 7.36 -17.39
CA ARG A 558 -30.09 8.69 -16.80
C ARG A 558 -28.78 9.48 -16.80
N GLN A 559 -28.86 10.79 -16.99
CA GLN A 559 -27.78 11.71 -16.66
C GLN A 559 -27.96 12.27 -15.24
N GLY A 560 -26.89 12.34 -14.48
CA GLY A 560 -26.84 12.98 -13.18
C GLY A 560 -26.37 12.05 -12.09
N VAL A 561 -26.69 12.40 -10.84
CA VAL A 561 -26.14 11.70 -9.68
C VAL A 561 -27.25 11.03 -8.88
N THR A 562 -27.01 9.81 -8.46
CA THR A 562 -27.91 9.01 -7.63
C THR A 562 -27.13 8.49 -6.43
N TRP A 563 -27.69 8.69 -5.24
CA TRP A 563 -27.12 8.21 -4.00
C TRP A 563 -27.73 6.89 -3.59
N TYR A 564 -26.87 5.96 -3.15
CA TYR A 564 -27.27 4.69 -2.55
C TYR A 564 -26.75 4.64 -1.12
N ARG A 565 -27.58 4.26 -0.16
CA ARG A 565 -27.20 4.14 1.25
C ARG A 565 -27.62 2.80 1.83
N THR A 566 -26.79 2.24 2.69
CA THR A 566 -27.13 1.10 3.52
C THR A 566 -26.42 1.18 4.87
N THR A 567 -26.89 0.38 5.82
CA THR A 567 -26.18 0.10 7.07
C THR A 567 -25.88 -1.38 7.23
N PHE A 568 -24.72 -1.71 7.78
CA PHE A 568 -24.32 -3.08 8.07
C PHE A 568 -23.56 -3.17 9.39
N ARG A 569 -23.55 -4.35 10.03
CA ARG A 569 -22.93 -4.56 11.33
C ARG A 569 -22.01 -5.78 11.31
N PRO A 570 -20.69 -5.61 11.12
CA PRO A 570 -19.75 -6.71 11.32
C PRO A 570 -19.65 -7.05 12.81
N ALA A 571 -19.20 -8.28 13.07
CA ALA A 571 -19.02 -8.84 14.40
C ALA A 571 -17.64 -9.50 14.53
N VAL A 572 -16.59 -8.78 14.12
CA VAL A 572 -15.20 -9.27 14.23
C VAL A 572 -14.86 -9.50 15.70
N ASP A 573 -14.18 -10.59 16.01
CA ASP A 573 -13.68 -10.87 17.36
C ASP A 573 -12.71 -9.76 17.80
N PRO A 574 -12.82 -9.19 19.03
CA PRO A 574 -11.89 -8.17 19.52
C PRO A 574 -10.41 -8.55 19.48
N GLY A 575 -10.08 -9.85 19.51
CA GLY A 575 -8.70 -10.35 19.40
C GLY A 575 -8.17 -10.46 17.97
N VAL A 576 -8.95 -10.06 16.96
CA VAL A 576 -8.61 -10.24 15.54
C VAL A 576 -8.49 -8.90 14.82
N ASP A 577 -7.32 -8.63 14.24
CA ASP A 577 -7.15 -7.55 13.27
C ASP A 577 -7.58 -8.03 11.87
N ALA A 578 -8.86 -7.81 11.54
CA ALA A 578 -9.41 -8.17 10.23
C ALA A 578 -9.24 -7.03 9.23
N SER A 579 -8.52 -7.29 8.13
CA SER A 579 -8.47 -6.37 7.00
C SER A 579 -9.65 -6.63 6.06
N VAL A 580 -10.59 -5.68 6.00
CA VAL A 580 -11.84 -5.79 5.22
C VAL A 580 -11.74 -4.95 3.95
N GLY A 581 -12.30 -5.46 2.85
CA GLY A 581 -12.42 -4.72 1.59
C GLY A 581 -13.86 -4.73 1.07
N LEU A 582 -14.26 -3.64 0.42
CA LEU A 582 -15.48 -3.53 -0.38
C LEU A 582 -15.14 -3.81 -1.85
N THR A 583 -15.83 -4.74 -2.48
CA THR A 583 -15.57 -5.11 -3.88
C THR A 583 -16.76 -4.77 -4.76
N LEU A 584 -16.54 -3.94 -5.77
CA LEU A 584 -17.54 -3.60 -6.79
C LEU A 584 -17.27 -4.39 -8.07
N GLU A 585 -18.23 -5.21 -8.46
CA GLU A 585 -18.22 -6.00 -9.69
C GLU A 585 -19.39 -5.60 -10.58
N ASP A 586 -19.10 -5.25 -11.82
CA ASP A 586 -20.12 -4.83 -12.77
C ASP A 586 -19.66 -5.08 -14.21
N ASP A 587 -20.59 -4.92 -15.14
CA ASP A 587 -20.29 -4.91 -16.56
C ASP A 587 -19.50 -3.62 -16.91
N PRO A 588 -18.23 -3.71 -17.36
CA PRO A 588 -17.40 -2.55 -17.67
C PRO A 588 -17.97 -1.69 -18.81
N HIS A 589 -18.95 -2.18 -19.58
CA HIS A 589 -19.65 -1.37 -20.59
C HIS A 589 -20.60 -0.32 -20.00
N ARG A 590 -20.94 -0.40 -18.71
CA ARG A 590 -21.80 0.58 -18.04
C ARG A 590 -20.99 1.83 -17.67
N ALA A 591 -21.26 2.94 -18.33
CA ALA A 591 -20.62 4.22 -18.13
C ALA A 591 -21.14 4.94 -16.87
N TYR A 592 -20.54 4.61 -15.73
CA TYR A 592 -20.74 5.36 -14.49
C TYR A 592 -19.47 5.43 -13.64
N ARG A 593 -19.50 6.36 -12.69
CA ARG A 593 -18.48 6.52 -11.64
C ARG A 593 -19.16 6.54 -10.28
N ALA A 594 -18.52 6.00 -9.26
CA ALA A 594 -19.04 6.05 -7.90
C ALA A 594 -18.02 6.69 -6.95
N GLN A 595 -18.46 7.61 -6.11
CA GLN A 595 -17.72 8.03 -4.91
C GLN A 595 -18.18 7.17 -3.73
N ILE A 596 -17.25 6.59 -2.99
CA ILE A 596 -17.53 5.61 -1.92
C ILE A 596 -17.31 6.29 -0.57
N PHE A 597 -18.30 6.20 0.32
CA PHE A 597 -18.21 6.74 1.67
C PHE A 597 -18.48 5.69 2.74
N LEU A 598 -17.59 5.55 3.71
CA LEU A 598 -17.79 4.71 4.89
C LEU A 598 -17.84 5.58 6.14
N ASN A 599 -18.97 5.56 6.85
CA ASN A 599 -19.21 6.39 8.02
C ASN A 599 -18.88 7.88 7.78
N GLY A 600 -19.20 8.37 6.58
CA GLY A 600 -18.92 9.73 6.12
C GLY A 600 -17.50 9.97 5.59
N TRP A 601 -16.56 9.04 5.79
CA TRP A 601 -15.23 9.17 5.20
C TRP A 601 -15.26 8.78 3.73
N ASN A 602 -14.83 9.67 2.86
CA ASN A 602 -14.67 9.39 1.45
C ASN A 602 -13.48 8.42 1.27
N LEU A 603 -13.77 7.17 0.91
CA LEU A 603 -12.79 6.12 0.69
C LEU A 603 -12.26 6.07 -0.74
N GLY A 604 -12.66 7.03 -1.57
CA GLY A 604 -12.20 7.20 -2.94
C GLY A 604 -13.23 6.80 -3.99
N GLN A 605 -12.75 6.71 -5.22
CA GLN A 605 -13.61 6.62 -6.39
C GLN A 605 -13.45 5.30 -7.15
N TYR A 606 -14.56 4.85 -7.71
CA TYR A 606 -14.67 3.74 -8.63
C TYR A 606 -15.08 4.26 -10.02
N VAL A 607 -14.37 3.81 -11.06
CA VAL A 607 -14.65 4.15 -12.45
C VAL A 607 -14.84 2.85 -13.22
N ASN A 608 -16.10 2.46 -13.41
CA ASN A 608 -16.46 1.11 -13.83
C ASN A 608 -15.78 0.67 -15.14
N GLY A 609 -15.94 1.47 -16.20
CA GLY A 609 -15.36 1.15 -17.51
C GLY A 609 -13.85 1.41 -17.66
N VAL A 610 -13.12 1.67 -16.57
CA VAL A 610 -11.68 2.01 -16.63
C VAL A 610 -10.86 1.20 -15.65
N GLY A 611 -11.27 1.08 -14.39
CA GLY A 611 -10.49 0.41 -13.35
C GLY A 611 -9.12 1.07 -13.10
N PRO A 612 -8.12 0.33 -12.57
CA PRO A 612 -8.15 -1.11 -12.29
C PRO A 612 -8.68 -1.47 -10.90
N GLN A 613 -9.02 -0.49 -10.07
CA GLN A 613 -9.43 -0.75 -8.70
C GLN A 613 -10.90 -1.17 -8.63
N HIS A 614 -11.12 -2.41 -8.22
CA HIS A 614 -12.44 -2.97 -7.90
C HIS A 614 -12.63 -3.22 -6.41
N THR A 615 -11.53 -3.38 -5.66
CA THR A 615 -11.56 -3.59 -4.20
C THR A 615 -10.99 -2.37 -3.49
N PHE A 616 -11.73 -1.86 -2.52
CA PHE A 616 -11.39 -0.71 -1.69
C PHE A 616 -11.24 -1.16 -0.24
N VAL A 617 -10.09 -0.90 0.38
CA VAL A 617 -9.87 -1.23 1.79
C VAL A 617 -10.81 -0.39 2.66
N LEU A 618 -11.45 -1.03 3.63
CA LEU A 618 -12.26 -0.41 4.67
C LEU A 618 -11.42 -0.36 5.96
N PRO A 619 -10.71 0.74 6.27
CA PRO A 619 -9.71 0.74 7.33
C PRO A 619 -10.34 0.58 8.71
N ASN A 620 -9.79 -0.31 9.55
CA ASN A 620 -10.21 -0.43 10.95
C ASN A 620 -10.07 0.92 11.67
N GLY A 621 -11.05 1.27 12.49
CA GLY A 621 -11.19 2.60 13.09
C GLY A 621 -12.22 3.45 12.35
N ILE A 622 -12.09 3.58 11.02
CA ILE A 622 -13.17 4.13 10.18
C ILE A 622 -14.28 3.10 10.07
N LEU A 623 -13.93 1.86 9.71
CA LEU A 623 -14.78 0.70 9.87
C LEU A 623 -14.90 0.38 11.36
N ARG A 624 -16.13 0.42 11.86
CA ARG A 624 -16.48 -0.12 13.17
C ARG A 624 -16.61 -1.63 13.01
N THR A 625 -15.55 -2.37 13.32
CA THR A 625 -15.47 -3.83 13.20
C THR A 625 -16.47 -4.56 14.11
N ARG A 626 -17.00 -3.86 15.11
CA ARG A 626 -18.14 -4.25 15.94
C ARG A 626 -19.06 -3.04 16.11
N GLY A 627 -20.19 -3.03 15.41
CA GLY A 627 -21.15 -1.93 15.49
C GLY A 627 -21.73 -1.58 14.12
N THR A 628 -22.73 -0.71 14.13
CA THR A 628 -23.40 -0.27 12.90
C THR A 628 -22.46 0.62 12.08
N ASN A 629 -22.33 0.35 10.80
CA ASN A 629 -21.63 1.19 9.83
C ASN A 629 -22.63 1.71 8.80
N THR A 630 -22.37 2.90 8.26
CA THR A 630 -23.10 3.47 7.13
C THR A 630 -22.20 3.42 5.90
N LEU A 631 -22.68 2.82 4.82
CA LEU A 631 -22.04 2.85 3.50
C LEU A 631 -22.91 3.69 2.57
N ALA A 632 -22.31 4.66 1.90
CA ALA A 632 -22.98 5.47 0.89
C ALA A 632 -22.18 5.49 -0.42
N LEU A 633 -22.89 5.43 -1.54
CA LEU A 633 -22.32 5.53 -2.89
C LEU A 633 -22.97 6.70 -3.62
N ALA A 634 -22.19 7.66 -4.08
CA ALA A 634 -22.66 8.71 -4.99
C ALA A 634 -22.32 8.32 -6.43
N VAL A 635 -23.33 7.90 -7.20
CA VAL A 635 -23.15 7.32 -8.54
C VAL A 635 -23.49 8.34 -9.62
N LEU A 636 -22.49 8.71 -10.41
CA LEU A 636 -22.60 9.62 -11.54
C LEU A 636 -22.83 8.79 -12.80
N SER A 637 -24.01 8.95 -13.39
CA SER A 637 -24.47 8.16 -14.53
C SER A 637 -24.42 8.99 -15.82
N GLU A 638 -23.89 8.39 -16.88
CA GLU A 638 -23.87 8.96 -18.21
C GLU A 638 -25.11 8.44 -18.97
N LEU A 639 -25.90 9.32 -19.60
CA LEU A 639 -27.14 8.93 -20.32
C LEU A 639 -26.90 7.92 -21.46
N THR A 640 -25.63 7.72 -21.85
CA THR A 640 -25.18 6.93 -23.00
C THR A 640 -25.36 5.42 -22.82
N THR A 641 -25.33 4.90 -21.59
CA THR A 641 -25.48 3.47 -21.30
C THR A 641 -26.47 3.22 -20.17
N LEU A 642 -26.74 1.95 -19.87
CA LEU A 642 -27.30 1.60 -18.57
C LEU A 642 -26.25 1.89 -17.47
N SER A 643 -26.71 2.40 -16.34
CA SER A 643 -25.91 2.83 -15.21
C SER A 643 -26.51 2.35 -13.89
N GLY A 644 -25.66 2.20 -12.88
CA GLY A 644 -26.03 1.74 -11.54
C GLY A 644 -25.17 0.57 -11.09
N PRO A 645 -24.89 0.41 -9.78
CA PRO A 645 -24.03 -0.65 -9.29
C PRO A 645 -24.56 -2.06 -9.59
N GLY A 646 -23.66 -2.95 -10.00
CA GLY A 646 -23.89 -4.36 -10.27
C GLY A 646 -23.93 -5.21 -9.00
N ARG A 647 -22.81 -5.79 -8.58
CA ARG A 647 -22.63 -6.43 -7.27
C ARG A 647 -21.72 -5.55 -6.42
N VAL A 648 -22.13 -5.30 -5.18
CA VAL A 648 -21.45 -4.45 -4.20
C VAL A 648 -21.21 -5.23 -2.92
#